data_AF-A0A226DWD9-F1
#
_entry.id   AF-A0A226DWD9-F1
#
_cell.length_a   1.000
_cell.length_b   1.000
_cell.length_c   1.000
_cell.angle_alpha   90.00
_cell.angle_beta   90.00
_cell.angle_gamma   90.00
#
_symmetry.space_group_name_H-M   'P 1'
#
loop_
_entity.id
_entity.type
_entity.pdbx_description
1 polymer ?
#
loop_
_entity_poly.entity_id
_entity_poly.type
_entity_poly.pdbx_seq_one_letter_code
_entity_poly.pdbx_strand_id
1 'polypeptide(L)'
;MITLKGQSALISVSLLVSICFAQVFGKVDRANTNLSQIQISDYVIPFEQCTLIVAIPQKNNFNMLHQSPLRAPIILHTYNIKFGIIIETKFTMASRRNVFPHCWATFAILPEKDKNFVLHKKSRHFIDGPDFIQPFWPDQYFVWMTTIKTKIIQYLKSFRVNVFLNLLRNREIVIIELTQYGDELVTLTANKSMLEMHYHNIYHRSGITINMKPSEPWYTINCTTADCFSKLQIVGKNVSDLNKYFWDARGVYDSKINSIYHLRTIVNFSTLHTSWNGYHQVANMTTFNGFVRFWILQETFQYDVNKFTGFHSFPTVQSISSYPELKGFVFVHLDVQAFSYASCYQVKSTHSDTLNSLTSPFDWSTWIYLSISILGVIFILISLSKKFICTAAFLVVGICLESSVLGLLSIYNSKRYIVGLYTVVAVWAVMVGTLLSNFYKTSFTMEMIVPTTCTTLIKSIMDIDGIQVLMPVNLLDKNDLQVTNFEDEMRYRMFQNDILQHSMQLLDTKGGYKLLDAYIETAKYLINRIRVQYNISRDEILNGKGTFTWLYLGKSTRFNHSTSNDKCTIQPISYNDTSLLNSLSACDKIALMDTKENLAKILPFLNDNPDKIKYLQIDDDSFFTATRGWPSYVHRYFVTLGAIIASTFIFVPCAASLMSFFQPCMPPVLTSIMILNCEKWSRDADIGLATKLFLGIYEFYAGIVILGTVGIGVYVALLYPVEVKLLILVYIERKEMGIKPPTNSYHLYKYRVLQLISSYHDNTWCQPSVPITIGGIAAAETVSLYVLVTSHGRFPVLILLFFLIVALDGFLVIHSVCKIVAKPYAKSCNFIEFMKTRNSSKWVRYFMRSCRPSKFSMGDGTFFDRLTSFVLWQKCIDSLITLLLM
;
A
#
# COMPACT_ATOMS: atom_id res chain seq x y z
N MET A 1 -23.90 -22.78 -35.34
CA MET A 1 -24.83 -22.05 -34.46
C MET A 1 -24.34 -22.17 -33.01
N ILE A 2 -23.22 -21.53 -32.68
CA ILE A 2 -22.73 -21.21 -31.32
C ILE A 2 -22.05 -19.86 -31.49
N THR A 3 -22.56 -18.85 -30.80
CA THR A 3 -22.47 -17.43 -31.16
C THR A 3 -21.19 -16.75 -30.71
N LEU A 4 -20.56 -16.02 -31.64
CA LEU A 4 -19.66 -14.89 -31.40
C LEU A 4 -20.33 -13.85 -30.48
N LYS A 5 -19.81 -13.65 -29.27
CA LYS A 5 -20.18 -12.52 -28.41
C LYS A 5 -19.04 -11.95 -27.54
N GLY A 6 -17.79 -12.31 -27.84
CA GLY A 6 -16.63 -11.96 -26.99
C GLY A 6 -15.72 -10.83 -27.48
N GLN A 7 -15.80 -10.39 -28.74
CA GLN A 7 -14.81 -9.48 -29.32
C GLN A 7 -15.14 -7.98 -29.25
N SER A 8 -16.37 -7.59 -28.90
CA SER A 8 -16.76 -6.17 -28.79
C SER A 8 -16.40 -5.52 -27.45
N ALA A 9 -16.06 -6.30 -26.41
CA ALA A 9 -15.78 -5.77 -25.07
C ALA A 9 -14.35 -5.22 -24.90
N LEU A 10 -13.38 -5.67 -25.70
CA LEU A 10 -11.98 -5.22 -25.57
C LEU A 10 -11.71 -3.85 -26.22
N ILE A 11 -12.45 -3.49 -27.27
CA ILE A 11 -12.27 -2.20 -27.97
C ILE A 11 -12.98 -1.06 -27.21
N SER A 12 -14.05 -1.37 -26.46
CA SER A 12 -14.78 -0.37 -25.68
C SER A 12 -14.01 0.18 -24.48
N VAL A 13 -13.10 -0.60 -23.87
CA VAL A 13 -12.37 -0.18 -22.65
C VAL A 13 -11.30 0.88 -22.95
N SER A 14 -10.75 0.90 -24.16
CA SER A 14 -9.79 1.92 -24.61
C SER A 14 -10.47 3.26 -24.95
N LEU A 15 -11.67 3.24 -25.55
CA LEU A 15 -12.40 4.47 -25.91
C LEU A 15 -13.16 5.12 -24.74
N LEU A 16 -13.60 4.34 -23.75
CA LEU A 16 -14.38 4.83 -22.59
C LEU A 16 -13.58 5.73 -21.64
N VAL A 17 -12.25 5.71 -21.69
CA VAL A 17 -11.40 6.55 -20.83
C VAL A 17 -11.40 8.03 -21.27
N SER A 18 -11.83 8.35 -22.50
CA SER A 18 -11.90 9.74 -23.00
C SER A 18 -13.29 10.41 -22.92
N ILE A 19 -14.38 9.67 -22.69
CA ILE A 19 -15.75 10.21 -22.78
C ILE A 19 -16.38 10.53 -21.40
N CYS A 20 -15.78 10.09 -20.29
CA CYS A 20 -16.34 10.30 -18.93
C CYS A 20 -16.18 11.72 -18.32
N PHE A 21 -15.90 12.75 -19.12
CA PHE A 21 -15.92 14.16 -18.69
C PHE A 21 -17.08 14.93 -19.34
N ALA A 22 -18.32 14.56 -19.01
CA ALA A 22 -19.51 15.37 -19.33
C ALA A 22 -20.58 15.28 -18.25
N GLN A 23 -20.65 16.35 -17.45
CA GLN A 23 -21.80 16.95 -16.78
C GLN A 23 -22.93 16.04 -16.25
N VAL A 24 -23.02 15.96 -14.92
CA VAL A 24 -24.28 15.74 -14.18
C VAL A 24 -24.61 17.05 -13.46
N PHE A 25 -25.55 17.82 -14.00
CA PHE A 25 -26.22 18.91 -13.27
C PHE A 25 -27.68 18.53 -13.08
N GLY A 26 -28.06 18.30 -11.81
CA GLY A 26 -29.44 18.07 -11.40
C GLY A 26 -30.25 19.37 -11.44
N LYS A 27 -31.48 19.28 -11.95
CA LYS A 27 -32.46 20.36 -12.02
C LYS A 27 -33.15 20.48 -10.65
N VAL A 28 -33.21 21.69 -10.09
CA VAL A 28 -33.90 22.00 -8.83
C VAL A 28 -34.98 23.04 -9.12
N ASP A 29 -36.22 22.72 -8.77
CA ASP A 29 -37.39 23.59 -8.96
C ASP A 29 -37.48 24.68 -7.89
N ARG A 30 -37.93 25.88 -8.30
CA ARG A 30 -38.00 27.11 -7.51
C ARG A 30 -39.39 27.30 -6.91
N ALA A 31 -39.46 27.52 -5.60
CA ALA A 31 -40.58 28.18 -4.94
C ALA A 31 -40.08 29.50 -4.33
N ASN A 32 -40.72 30.61 -4.68
CA ASN A 32 -40.36 31.95 -4.21
C ASN A 32 -41.00 32.23 -2.85
N THR A 33 -40.18 32.35 -1.80
CA THR A 33 -40.52 33.06 -0.56
C THR A 33 -39.38 34.02 -0.22
N ASN A 34 -39.73 35.25 0.14
CA ASN A 34 -38.79 36.30 0.53
C ASN A 34 -38.20 35.95 1.91
N LEU A 35 -37.04 35.32 1.93
CA LEU A 35 -36.24 35.04 3.12
C LEU A 35 -34.89 35.74 3.01
N SER A 36 -34.41 36.27 4.14
CA SER A 36 -33.13 36.97 4.27
C SER A 36 -31.97 36.10 3.80
N GLN A 37 -31.28 36.57 2.76
CA GLN A 37 -30.27 35.82 2.05
C GLN A 37 -28.89 36.03 2.70
N ILE A 38 -28.37 34.98 3.36
CA ILE A 38 -27.01 35.01 3.91
C ILE A 38 -26.03 34.74 2.75
N GLN A 39 -25.29 35.77 2.33
CA GLN A 39 -24.24 35.60 1.33
C GLN A 39 -22.96 35.08 2.01
N ILE A 40 -22.78 33.77 1.97
CA ILE A 40 -21.65 33.05 2.61
C ILE A 40 -20.40 33.00 1.71
N SER A 41 -20.49 33.43 0.44
CA SER A 41 -19.35 33.39 -0.52
C SER A 41 -18.08 33.92 0.12
N ASP A 42 -18.17 35.09 0.73
CA ASP A 42 -17.00 35.89 1.06
C ASP A 42 -16.17 35.25 2.18
N TYR A 43 -16.83 34.43 3.00
CA TYR A 43 -16.21 33.67 4.09
C TYR A 43 -15.64 32.32 3.62
N VAL A 44 -16.15 31.80 2.51
CA VAL A 44 -15.75 30.51 1.93
C VAL A 44 -14.64 30.67 0.89
N ILE A 45 -14.54 31.84 0.24
CA ILE A 45 -13.50 32.17 -0.75
C ILE A 45 -12.07 31.84 -0.25
N PRO A 46 -11.66 32.15 0.99
CA PRO A 46 -10.33 31.77 1.47
C PRO A 46 -10.05 30.27 1.36
N PHE A 47 -11.09 29.44 1.43
CA PHE A 47 -11.00 27.98 1.38
C PHE A 47 -11.41 27.41 0.02
N GLU A 48 -11.39 28.19 -1.07
CA GLU A 48 -11.79 27.75 -2.41
C GLU A 48 -10.97 26.57 -2.96
N GLN A 49 -9.81 26.29 -2.35
CA GLN A 49 -8.94 25.16 -2.70
C GLN A 49 -9.20 23.91 -1.84
N CYS A 50 -9.96 24.05 -0.74
CA CYS A 50 -10.36 22.96 0.14
C CYS A 50 -11.67 22.33 -0.32
N THR A 51 -11.89 21.06 0.01
CA THR A 51 -13.25 20.49 -0.05
C THR A 51 -14.07 21.03 1.10
N LEU A 52 -15.20 21.63 0.77
CA LEU A 52 -16.01 22.40 1.70
C LEU A 52 -17.19 21.55 2.18
N ILE A 53 -17.35 21.44 3.49
CA ILE A 53 -18.53 20.82 4.11
C ILE A 53 -19.24 21.91 4.89
N VAL A 54 -20.44 22.28 4.49
CA VAL A 54 -21.19 23.39 5.08
C VAL A 54 -22.39 22.82 5.82
N ALA A 55 -22.32 22.83 7.14
CA ALA A 55 -23.36 22.38 8.05
C ALA A 55 -24.35 23.52 8.33
N ILE A 56 -25.63 23.30 8.02
CA ILE A 56 -26.72 24.30 8.07
C ILE A 56 -27.88 23.77 8.92
N PRO A 57 -28.51 24.59 9.79
CA PRO A 57 -29.68 24.18 10.58
C PRO A 57 -30.87 23.77 9.71
N GLN A 58 -31.51 22.66 10.07
CA GLN A 58 -32.56 21.98 9.30
C GLN A 58 -33.82 22.84 9.00
N LYS A 59 -33.99 23.99 9.67
CA LYS A 59 -35.16 24.86 9.54
C LYS A 59 -34.99 26.04 8.59
N ASN A 60 -33.82 26.24 8.00
CA ASN A 60 -33.56 27.40 7.15
C ASN A 60 -33.46 26.97 5.67
N ASN A 61 -34.37 27.45 4.82
CA ASN A 61 -34.28 27.29 3.38
C ASN A 61 -33.08 28.10 2.88
N PHE A 62 -31.99 27.41 2.54
CA PHE A 62 -30.75 28.03 2.12
C PHE A 62 -30.69 28.08 0.58
N ASN A 63 -30.99 29.24 -0.01
CA ASN A 63 -30.72 29.46 -1.42
C ASN A 63 -29.24 29.84 -1.58
N MET A 64 -28.38 28.86 -1.85
CA MET A 64 -27.06 29.16 -2.43
C MET A 64 -27.31 29.85 -3.77
N LEU A 65 -27.15 31.18 -3.81
CA LEU A 65 -27.07 31.91 -5.07
C LEU A 65 -26.05 31.22 -5.96
N HIS A 66 -26.41 31.02 -7.23
CA HIS A 66 -25.52 30.60 -8.30
C HIS A 66 -24.22 31.42 -8.23
N GLN A 67 -23.23 30.89 -7.51
CA GLN A 67 -21.92 31.50 -7.42
C GLN A 67 -21.09 31.00 -8.60
N SER A 68 -20.28 31.92 -9.11
CA SER A 68 -19.15 31.65 -10.01
C SER A 68 -18.52 30.29 -9.71
N PRO A 69 -18.13 29.51 -10.75
CA PRO A 69 -17.71 28.12 -10.62
C PRO A 69 -16.59 27.98 -9.58
N LEU A 70 -16.98 27.68 -8.34
CA LEU A 70 -16.05 27.38 -7.26
C LEU A 70 -15.26 26.16 -7.72
N ARG A 71 -13.94 26.24 -7.62
CA ARG A 71 -13.04 25.19 -8.13
C ARG A 71 -13.14 23.91 -7.32
N ALA A 72 -13.65 23.98 -6.08
CA ALA A 72 -13.76 22.85 -5.17
C ALA A 72 -15.22 22.44 -4.88
N PRO A 73 -15.45 21.15 -4.60
CA PRO A 73 -16.78 20.63 -4.27
C PRO A 73 -17.27 21.15 -2.91
N ILE A 74 -18.55 21.51 -2.84
CA ILE A 74 -19.27 21.92 -1.63
C ILE A 74 -20.29 20.83 -1.28
N ILE A 75 -20.23 20.35 -0.05
CA ILE A 75 -21.25 19.47 0.53
C ILE A 75 -22.11 20.32 1.46
N LEU A 76 -23.40 20.42 1.15
CA LEU A 76 -24.38 20.95 2.08
C LEU A 76 -24.85 19.82 2.99
N HIS A 77 -24.65 19.98 4.29
CA HIS A 77 -25.09 19.02 5.30
C HIS A 77 -26.08 19.70 6.24
N THR A 78 -27.28 19.15 6.40
CA THR A 78 -28.21 19.63 7.42
C THR A 78 -27.83 19.04 8.77
N TYR A 79 -27.86 19.81 9.87
CA TYR A 79 -27.69 19.26 11.23
C TYR A 79 -28.77 18.20 11.51
N ASN A 80 -28.49 16.95 11.19
CA ASN A 80 -29.32 15.82 11.55
C ASN A 80 -28.49 14.94 12.49
N ILE A 81 -28.94 14.85 13.74
CA ILE A 81 -28.24 14.10 14.80
C ILE A 81 -28.30 12.57 14.56
N LYS A 82 -29.04 12.12 13.54
CA LYS A 82 -29.07 10.72 13.13
C LYS A 82 -27.78 10.38 12.40
N PHE A 83 -26.94 9.56 13.04
CA PHE A 83 -25.66 9.05 12.54
C PHE A 83 -25.73 8.70 11.03
N GLY A 84 -25.05 9.49 10.20
CA GLY A 84 -24.90 9.22 8.77
C GLY A 84 -23.79 8.21 8.45
N ILE A 85 -23.64 7.90 7.15
CA ILE A 85 -22.53 7.10 6.62
C ILE A 85 -21.28 7.98 6.55
N ILE A 86 -20.10 7.42 6.84
CA ILE A 86 -18.79 8.09 6.76
C ILE A 86 -18.67 8.88 5.45
N ILE A 87 -18.63 10.22 5.53
CA ILE A 87 -18.67 11.10 4.35
C ILE A 87 -17.54 10.80 3.36
N GLU A 88 -16.39 10.36 3.86
CA GLU A 88 -15.23 10.01 3.04
C GLU A 88 -15.53 8.97 1.98
N THR A 89 -16.38 8.00 2.32
CA THR A 89 -16.77 6.90 1.41
C THR A 89 -17.64 7.36 0.25
N LYS A 90 -18.31 8.52 0.37
CA LYS A 90 -19.14 9.10 -0.68
C LYS A 90 -18.34 9.83 -1.75
N PHE A 91 -17.08 10.16 -1.48
CA PHE A 91 -16.22 10.81 -2.47
C PHE A 91 -15.57 9.79 -3.38
N THR A 92 -15.87 9.87 -4.68
CA THR A 92 -15.10 9.15 -5.70
C THR A 92 -13.64 9.60 -5.62
N MET A 93 -12.70 8.65 -5.78
CA MET A 93 -11.26 8.96 -5.73
C MET A 93 -10.83 10.04 -6.74
N ALA A 94 -11.64 10.29 -7.78
CA ALA A 94 -11.42 11.27 -8.83
C ALA A 94 -11.60 12.73 -8.37
N SER A 95 -12.56 13.04 -7.49
CA SER A 95 -12.76 14.42 -6.99
C SER A 95 -11.66 14.90 -6.03
N ARG A 96 -10.73 14.02 -5.63
CA ARG A 96 -9.58 14.34 -4.76
C ARG A 96 -8.32 14.76 -5.54
N ARG A 97 -8.42 14.98 -6.86
CA ARG A 97 -7.31 15.32 -7.77
C ARG A 97 -7.01 16.83 -7.84
N ASN A 98 -6.89 17.50 -6.70
CA ASN A 98 -6.42 18.90 -6.70
C ASN A 98 -4.89 18.94 -6.78
N VAL A 99 -4.33 19.85 -7.58
CA VAL A 99 -2.86 19.98 -7.78
C VAL A 99 -2.18 20.64 -6.57
N PHE A 100 -2.97 21.35 -5.75
CA PHE A 100 -2.57 21.96 -4.47
C PHE A 100 -2.65 20.96 -3.31
N PRO A 101 -1.93 21.18 -2.18
CA PRO A 101 -2.12 20.36 -0.98
C PRO A 101 -3.60 20.40 -0.59
N HIS A 102 -4.26 19.27 -0.82
CA HIS A 102 -5.68 19.14 -0.61
C HIS A 102 -5.99 19.34 0.89
N CYS A 103 -6.90 20.26 1.18
CA CYS A 103 -7.40 20.53 2.54
C CYS A 103 -8.90 20.25 2.63
N TRP A 104 -9.37 20.07 3.86
CA TRP A 104 -10.78 19.95 4.19
C TRP A 104 -11.19 21.14 5.05
N ALA A 105 -12.29 21.80 4.72
CA ALA A 105 -12.82 22.86 5.57
C ALA A 105 -14.29 22.61 5.85
N THR A 106 -14.61 22.33 7.12
CA THR A 106 -15.97 22.12 7.58
C THR A 106 -16.48 23.39 8.25
N PHE A 107 -17.43 24.05 7.61
CA PHE A 107 -18.12 25.22 8.10
C PHE A 107 -19.34 24.80 8.90
N ALA A 108 -19.40 25.24 10.14
CA ALA A 108 -20.55 25.10 11.00
C ALA A 108 -21.18 26.48 11.16
N ILE A 109 -22.27 26.72 10.42
CA ILE A 109 -22.99 27.98 10.45
C ILE A 109 -24.00 27.89 11.58
N LEU A 110 -23.73 28.62 12.65
CA LEU A 110 -24.58 28.69 13.84
C LEU A 110 -25.24 30.08 13.86
N PRO A 111 -26.35 30.32 13.14
CA PRO A 111 -27.09 31.56 13.22
C PRO A 111 -27.99 31.49 14.47
N GLU A 112 -27.38 31.41 15.64
CA GLU A 112 -28.13 31.32 16.89
C GLU A 112 -28.49 32.72 17.36
N LYS A 113 -29.73 33.12 17.05
CA LYS A 113 -30.40 34.27 17.69
C LYS A 113 -30.68 34.00 19.18
N ASP A 114 -30.57 32.74 19.63
CA ASP A 114 -30.89 32.34 20.99
C ASP A 114 -29.78 32.74 21.97
N LYS A 115 -30.05 33.79 22.76
CA LYS A 115 -29.18 34.21 23.87
C LYS A 115 -29.00 33.11 24.93
N ASN A 116 -29.83 32.08 24.94
CA ASN A 116 -29.73 30.92 25.82
C ASN A 116 -29.10 29.71 25.15
N PHE A 117 -28.51 29.85 23.96
CA PHE A 117 -27.79 28.74 23.35
C PHE A 117 -26.66 28.27 24.28
N VAL A 118 -26.88 27.08 24.85
CA VAL A 118 -25.88 26.28 25.53
C VAL A 118 -25.45 25.24 24.51
N LEU A 119 -24.15 25.16 24.21
CA LEU A 119 -23.56 24.01 23.52
C LEU A 119 -23.81 22.78 24.42
N HIS A 120 -24.99 22.19 24.29
CA HIS A 120 -25.47 21.11 25.13
C HIS A 120 -24.63 19.87 24.87
N LYS A 121 -24.60 18.88 25.77
CA LYS A 121 -23.94 17.57 25.51
C LYS A 121 -24.30 16.96 24.13
N LYS A 122 -25.50 17.27 23.59
CA LYS A 122 -25.95 16.83 22.27
C LYS A 122 -25.12 17.40 21.10
N SER A 123 -24.52 18.59 21.23
CA SER A 123 -23.62 19.14 20.20
C SER A 123 -22.24 18.50 20.20
N ARG A 124 -21.88 17.66 21.18
CA ARG A 124 -20.66 16.82 21.11
C ARG A 124 -20.69 15.86 19.92
N HIS A 125 -21.87 15.32 19.62
CA HIS A 125 -22.06 14.42 18.48
C HIS A 125 -21.77 15.08 17.14
N PHE A 126 -21.78 16.41 17.10
CA PHE A 126 -21.46 17.13 15.88
C PHE A 126 -19.99 16.94 15.50
N ILE A 127 -19.05 17.04 16.44
CA ILE A 127 -17.61 16.98 16.10
C ILE A 127 -17.14 15.53 15.90
N ASP A 128 -17.80 14.57 16.55
CA ASP A 128 -17.46 13.15 16.51
C ASP A 128 -18.35 12.33 15.56
N GLY A 129 -19.20 13.02 14.79
CA GLY A 129 -20.15 12.35 13.90
C GLY A 129 -19.43 11.65 12.73
N PRO A 130 -19.96 10.53 12.21
CA PRO A 130 -19.46 9.90 10.98
C PRO A 130 -19.59 10.85 9.77
N ASP A 131 -20.43 11.87 9.87
CA ASP A 131 -20.55 12.93 8.89
C ASP A 131 -19.36 13.90 8.87
N PHE A 132 -18.29 13.62 9.62
CA PHE A 132 -17.06 14.39 9.60
C PHE A 132 -15.92 13.63 8.96
N ILE A 133 -14.99 14.38 8.35
CA ILE A 133 -13.70 13.84 7.95
C ILE A 133 -12.98 13.36 9.19
N GLN A 134 -12.51 12.12 9.16
CA GLN A 134 -11.90 11.47 10.30
C GLN A 134 -10.73 12.32 10.82
N PRO A 135 -10.57 12.43 12.14
CA PRO A 135 -9.73 13.45 12.76
C PRO A 135 -8.22 13.28 12.52
N PHE A 136 -7.81 12.22 11.80
CA PHE A 136 -6.42 11.94 11.43
C PHE A 136 -5.99 12.47 10.07
N TRP A 137 -6.93 12.89 9.20
CA TRP A 137 -6.55 13.48 7.92
C TRP A 137 -5.76 14.79 8.15
N PRO A 138 -4.70 15.04 7.38
CA PRO A 138 -3.98 16.30 7.47
C PRO A 138 -4.82 17.47 6.96
N ASP A 139 -4.41 18.69 7.32
CA ASP A 139 -4.92 19.94 6.76
C ASP A 139 -6.45 20.07 6.83
N GLN A 140 -7.01 19.78 8.00
CA GLN A 140 -8.44 19.93 8.31
C GLN A 140 -8.71 21.21 9.08
N TYR A 141 -9.64 22.01 8.58
CA TYR A 141 -10.15 23.22 9.22
C TYR A 141 -11.59 22.99 9.67
N PHE A 142 -11.86 23.33 10.92
CA PHE A 142 -13.21 23.35 11.45
C PHE A 142 -13.57 24.80 11.78
N VAL A 143 -14.41 25.37 10.92
CA VAL A 143 -14.70 26.81 10.89
C VAL A 143 -16.07 27.06 11.50
N TRP A 144 -16.12 27.69 12.67
CA TRP A 144 -17.36 28.18 13.26
C TRP A 144 -17.68 29.58 12.77
N MET A 145 -18.80 29.72 12.07
CA MET A 145 -19.36 31.04 11.72
C MET A 145 -20.46 31.37 12.72
N THR A 146 -20.24 32.38 13.56
CA THR A 146 -21.13 32.65 14.70
C THR A 146 -21.22 34.13 15.08
N THR A 147 -22.36 34.55 15.63
CA THR A 147 -22.54 35.86 16.29
C THR A 147 -22.19 35.83 17.78
N ILE A 148 -21.99 34.64 18.38
CA ILE A 148 -21.75 34.44 19.81
C ILE A 148 -20.32 33.96 20.11
N LYS A 149 -19.33 34.53 19.41
CA LYS A 149 -17.89 34.20 19.53
C LYS A 149 -17.44 33.98 20.98
N THR A 150 -17.74 34.94 21.86
CA THR A 150 -17.30 34.92 23.26
C THR A 150 -17.78 33.68 24.01
N LYS A 151 -19.01 33.21 23.74
CA LYS A 151 -19.57 32.00 24.35
C LYS A 151 -18.89 30.74 23.84
N ILE A 152 -18.61 30.66 22.53
CA ILE A 152 -17.87 29.53 21.96
C ILE A 152 -16.45 29.47 22.53
N ILE A 153 -15.75 30.60 22.62
CA ILE A 153 -14.44 30.69 23.24
C ILE A 153 -14.49 30.26 24.71
N GLN A 154 -15.48 30.74 25.48
CA GLN A 154 -15.66 30.34 26.87
C GLN A 154 -15.99 28.86 27.01
N TYR A 155 -16.81 28.31 26.11
CA TYR A 155 -17.13 26.88 26.05
C TYR A 155 -15.87 26.05 25.82
N LEU A 156 -15.05 26.40 24.82
CA LEU A 156 -13.76 25.76 24.55
C LEU A 156 -12.80 25.83 25.74
N LYS A 157 -12.76 26.97 26.45
CA LYS A 157 -11.97 27.13 27.68
C LYS A 157 -12.48 26.26 28.83
N SER A 158 -13.81 26.18 28.99
CA SER A 158 -14.45 25.46 30.10
C SER A 158 -14.38 23.94 29.97
N PHE A 159 -14.22 23.44 28.75
CA PHE A 159 -14.20 22.02 28.49
C PHE A 159 -12.96 21.37 29.10
N ARG A 160 -13.14 20.27 29.83
CA ARG A 160 -12.02 19.45 30.30
C ARG A 160 -11.20 19.04 29.09
N VAL A 161 -10.05 19.69 28.97
CA VAL A 161 -9.02 19.63 27.94
C VAL A 161 -8.89 18.24 27.32
N ASN A 162 -8.90 17.19 28.13
CA ASN A 162 -8.57 15.84 27.67
C ASN A 162 -9.65 15.19 26.79
N VAL A 163 -10.94 15.43 27.06
CA VAL A 163 -12.01 14.73 26.30
C VAL A 163 -12.23 15.38 24.94
N PHE A 164 -12.23 16.71 24.88
CA PHE A 164 -12.56 17.44 23.66
C PHE A 164 -11.39 17.53 22.69
N LEU A 165 -10.16 17.66 23.19
CA LEU A 165 -8.98 17.69 22.32
C LEU A 165 -8.74 16.34 21.65
N ASN A 166 -9.11 15.24 22.31
CA ASN A 166 -9.09 13.91 21.70
C ASN A 166 -10.07 13.77 20.51
N LEU A 167 -11.16 14.55 20.49
CA LEU A 167 -12.13 14.58 19.39
C LEU A 167 -11.65 15.43 18.21
N LEU A 168 -10.93 16.51 18.50
CA LEU A 168 -10.45 17.43 17.47
C LEU A 168 -9.17 16.95 16.80
N ARG A 169 -8.27 16.26 17.53
CA ARG A 169 -6.95 15.78 17.07
C ARG A 169 -6.23 16.77 16.14
N ASN A 170 -6.19 16.50 14.83
CA ASN A 170 -5.47 17.29 13.83
C ASN A 170 -6.29 18.43 13.22
N ARG A 171 -7.52 18.66 13.68
CA ARG A 171 -8.40 19.71 13.14
C ARG A 171 -8.04 21.07 13.74
N GLU A 172 -7.73 22.01 12.86
CA GLU A 172 -7.50 23.41 13.21
C GLU A 172 -8.85 24.12 13.38
N ILE A 173 -9.12 24.66 14.57
CA ILE A 173 -10.38 25.37 14.83
C ILE A 173 -10.20 26.85 14.49
N VAL A 174 -11.11 27.35 13.67
CA VAL A 174 -11.18 28.75 13.27
C VAL A 174 -12.57 29.28 13.63
N ILE A 175 -12.66 30.44 14.27
CA ILE A 175 -13.91 31.14 14.52
C ILE A 175 -13.96 32.38 13.65
N ILE A 176 -15.01 32.51 12.85
CA ILE A 176 -15.33 33.71 12.10
C ILE A 176 -16.50 34.39 12.79
N GLU A 177 -16.28 35.62 13.25
CA GLU A 177 -17.32 36.43 13.88
C GLU A 177 -18.23 37.04 12.81
N LEU A 178 -19.53 36.82 12.98
CA LEU A 178 -20.56 37.43 12.16
C LEU A 178 -21.12 38.65 12.90
N THR A 179 -21.13 39.80 12.23
CA THR A 179 -21.79 41.00 12.76
C THR A 179 -23.24 41.00 12.35
N GLN A 180 -24.15 41.00 13.33
CA GLN A 180 -25.57 41.14 13.08
C GLN A 180 -25.95 42.63 13.04
N TYR A 181 -26.68 43.07 12.02
CA TYR A 181 -27.24 44.42 11.95
C TYR A 181 -28.75 44.29 11.68
N GLY A 182 -29.54 44.50 12.73
CA GLY A 182 -30.99 44.23 12.69
C GLY A 182 -31.31 42.74 12.62
N ASP A 183 -32.32 42.37 11.81
CA ASP A 183 -32.71 40.99 11.58
C ASP A 183 -31.92 40.30 10.46
N GLU A 184 -31.12 41.06 9.72
CA GLU A 184 -30.25 40.57 8.68
C GLU A 184 -28.87 40.21 9.25
N LEU A 185 -28.42 39.02 8.89
CA LEU A 185 -27.02 38.63 9.04
C LEU A 185 -26.24 39.41 7.98
N VAL A 186 -25.75 40.58 8.38
CA VAL A 186 -25.04 41.47 7.46
C VAL A 186 -23.72 40.83 7.08
N THR A 187 -23.55 40.71 5.77
CA THR A 187 -22.32 40.40 5.06
C THR A 187 -21.21 41.35 5.49
N LEU A 188 -19.96 41.03 5.17
CA LEU A 188 -18.87 42.00 5.24
C LEU A 188 -19.37 43.34 4.65
N THR A 189 -19.67 44.31 5.53
CA THR A 189 -20.16 45.62 5.10
C THR A 189 -19.23 46.11 4.00
N ALA A 190 -19.75 46.68 2.91
CA ALA A 190 -18.94 47.05 1.75
C ALA A 190 -17.69 47.90 2.08
N ASN A 191 -17.68 48.54 3.27
CA ASN A 191 -16.54 49.29 3.81
C ASN A 191 -15.51 48.47 4.60
N LYS A 192 -15.81 47.25 5.06
CA LYS A 192 -14.87 46.32 5.70
C LYS A 192 -14.43 45.26 4.70
N SER A 193 -13.37 45.56 3.95
CA SER A 193 -12.66 44.58 3.10
C SER A 193 -11.87 43.53 3.89
N MET A 194 -11.88 43.61 5.23
CA MET A 194 -11.10 42.73 6.10
C MET A 194 -12.00 41.71 6.81
N LEU A 195 -11.70 40.44 6.57
CA LEU A 195 -12.18 39.29 7.30
C LEU A 195 -11.33 39.10 8.57
N GLU A 196 -12.00 39.00 9.71
CA GLU A 196 -11.40 38.71 11.00
C GLU A 196 -11.65 37.24 11.35
N MET A 197 -10.58 36.45 11.44
CA MET A 197 -10.61 35.05 11.86
C MET A 197 -9.92 34.90 13.21
N HIS A 198 -10.47 34.09 14.11
CA HIS A 198 -9.84 33.73 15.37
C HIS A 198 -9.40 32.27 15.35
N TYR A 199 -8.10 32.05 15.30
CA TYR A 199 -7.48 30.73 15.28
C TYR A 199 -7.27 30.22 16.71
N HIS A 200 -7.76 29.02 17.02
CA HIS A 200 -7.56 28.41 18.33
C HIS A 200 -6.22 27.66 18.42
N ASN A 201 -5.39 28.04 19.38
CA ASN A 201 -4.18 27.31 19.69
C ASN A 201 -4.47 26.17 20.66
N ILE A 202 -4.70 24.97 20.13
CA ILE A 202 -4.93 23.75 20.92
C ILE A 202 -3.74 23.37 21.81
N TYR A 203 -2.54 23.87 21.50
CA TYR A 203 -1.29 23.62 22.24
C TYR A 203 -1.00 24.68 23.31
N HIS A 204 -1.89 25.65 23.54
CA HIS A 204 -1.70 26.63 24.59
C HIS A 204 -1.87 26.01 25.98
N ARG A 205 -0.98 26.39 26.90
CA ARG A 205 -1.05 26.07 28.33
C ARG A 205 -0.71 27.29 29.16
N SER A 206 -1.59 27.63 30.11
CA SER A 206 -1.30 28.61 31.15
C SER A 206 -0.29 28.02 32.15
N GLY A 207 0.77 28.76 32.48
CA GLY A 207 1.76 28.33 33.48
C GLY A 207 2.93 27.50 32.92
N ILE A 208 3.44 27.90 31.75
CA ILE A 208 4.52 27.23 31.03
C ILE A 208 5.74 26.94 31.91
N THR A 209 6.27 25.72 31.81
CA THR A 209 7.56 25.30 32.37
C THR A 209 8.73 25.95 31.61
N ILE A 210 9.79 26.28 32.34
CA ILE A 210 11.04 26.89 31.87
C ILE A 210 11.47 26.24 30.53
N ASN A 211 11.58 27.05 29.47
CA ASN A 211 12.06 26.74 28.09
C ASN A 211 11.04 26.55 26.94
N MET A 212 9.72 26.52 27.15
CA MET A 212 8.80 26.58 26.00
C MET A 212 8.58 28.03 25.54
N LYS A 213 8.42 28.24 24.24
CA LYS A 213 8.06 29.56 23.70
C LYS A 213 6.65 29.91 24.19
N PRO A 214 6.43 31.11 24.77
CA PRO A 214 5.09 31.55 25.11
C PRO A 214 4.24 31.58 23.84
N SER A 215 2.97 31.22 24.01
CA SER A 215 2.00 31.19 22.92
C SER A 215 0.67 31.67 23.46
N GLU A 216 -0.14 32.32 22.62
CA GLU A 216 -1.47 32.78 22.99
C GLU A 216 -2.51 31.66 22.79
N PRO A 217 -3.60 31.61 23.57
CA PRO A 217 -4.67 30.64 23.37
C PRO A 217 -5.46 30.88 22.07
N TRP A 218 -5.45 32.12 21.58
CA TRP A 218 -6.18 32.59 20.42
C TRP A 218 -5.33 33.56 19.62
N TYR A 219 -5.27 33.37 18.31
CA TYR A 219 -4.63 34.31 17.39
C TYR A 219 -5.70 34.96 16.53
N THR A 220 -5.76 36.29 16.53
CA THR A 220 -6.63 37.04 15.62
C THR A 220 -5.90 37.28 14.31
N ILE A 221 -6.53 36.93 13.20
CA ILE A 221 -6.02 37.02 11.84
C ILE A 221 -6.91 38.00 11.09
N ASN A 222 -6.39 39.19 10.81
CA ASN A 222 -7.05 40.19 9.99
C ASN A 222 -6.47 40.13 8.57
N CYS A 223 -7.34 39.89 7.59
CA CYS A 223 -6.94 39.60 6.22
C CYS A 223 -8.02 39.98 5.22
N THR A 224 -7.62 40.22 3.98
CA THR A 224 -8.52 40.25 2.83
C THR A 224 -8.85 38.83 2.40
N THR A 225 -9.95 38.64 1.68
CA THR A 225 -10.38 37.30 1.21
C THR A 225 -9.28 36.54 0.44
N ALA A 226 -8.43 37.27 -0.31
CA ALA A 226 -7.35 36.69 -1.12
C ALA A 226 -6.11 36.23 -0.31
N ASP A 227 -5.77 36.91 0.79
CA ASP A 227 -4.57 36.58 1.60
C ASP A 227 -4.89 35.79 2.88
N CYS A 228 -6.17 35.70 3.26
CA CYS A 228 -6.60 35.04 4.51
C CYS A 228 -6.05 33.64 4.70
N PHE A 229 -6.17 32.77 3.68
CA PHE A 229 -5.74 31.38 3.81
C PHE A 229 -4.23 31.25 3.99
N SER A 230 -3.45 32.11 3.33
CA SER A 230 -1.99 32.14 3.50
C SER A 230 -1.60 32.54 4.93
N LYS A 231 -2.25 33.55 5.51
CA LYS A 231 -2.01 33.96 6.89
C LYS A 231 -2.47 32.89 7.88
N LEU A 232 -3.60 32.25 7.61
CA LEU A 232 -4.09 31.10 8.36
C LEU A 232 -3.06 29.97 8.39
N GLN A 233 -2.50 29.59 7.23
CA GLN A 233 -1.44 28.58 7.14
C GLN A 233 -0.18 28.98 7.90
N ILE A 234 0.22 30.26 7.88
CA ILE A 234 1.37 30.75 8.66
C ILE A 234 1.13 30.59 10.17
N VAL A 235 -0.06 30.94 10.65
CA VAL A 235 -0.45 30.78 12.06
C VAL A 235 -0.54 29.30 12.42
N GLY A 236 -1.23 28.49 11.63
CA GLY A 236 -1.34 27.04 11.82
C GLY A 236 0.03 26.37 11.89
N LYS A 237 0.94 26.74 10.98
CA LYS A 237 2.34 26.27 11.00
C LYS A 237 3.08 26.66 12.28
N ASN A 238 3.01 27.93 12.69
CA ASN A 238 3.62 28.40 13.95
C ASN A 238 3.08 27.67 15.18
N VAL A 239 1.79 27.38 15.19
CA VAL A 239 1.14 26.62 16.25
C VAL A 239 1.55 25.15 16.20
N SER A 240 1.65 24.56 15.00
CA SER A 240 2.07 23.16 14.81
C SER A 240 3.51 22.89 15.26
N ASP A 241 4.39 23.89 15.31
CA ASP A 241 5.74 23.75 15.88
C ASP A 241 5.71 23.37 17.38
N LEU A 242 4.60 23.63 18.07
CA LEU A 242 4.35 23.23 19.45
C LEU A 242 3.87 21.78 19.58
N ASN A 243 3.39 21.15 18.50
CA ASN A 243 2.87 19.77 18.49
C ASN A 243 3.85 18.78 19.15
N LYS A 244 5.16 18.95 18.92
CA LYS A 244 6.21 18.07 19.48
C LYS A 244 6.09 17.84 20.99
N TYR A 245 5.54 18.77 21.76
CA TYR A 245 5.37 18.65 23.21
C TYR A 245 4.10 17.91 23.65
N PHE A 246 3.19 17.66 22.72
CA PHE A 246 1.86 17.08 22.95
C PHE A 246 1.70 15.72 22.28
N TRP A 247 2.81 15.06 21.93
CA TRP A 247 2.75 13.64 21.62
C TRP A 247 2.57 12.85 22.92
N ASP A 248 1.67 11.89 22.90
CA ASP A 248 1.45 11.01 24.03
C ASP A 248 2.69 10.14 24.22
N ALA A 249 3.42 10.48 25.27
CA ALA A 249 4.50 9.67 25.80
C ALA A 249 3.96 8.50 26.63
N ARG A 250 2.63 8.48 26.90
CA ARG A 250 1.94 7.33 27.46
C ARG A 250 1.49 6.45 26.31
N GLY A 251 1.76 5.18 26.46
CA GLY A 251 1.82 4.25 25.35
C GLY A 251 2.89 3.25 25.72
N VAL A 252 2.56 2.00 25.53
CA VAL A 252 3.41 0.91 25.96
C VAL A 252 4.70 0.94 25.15
N TYR A 253 5.83 0.92 25.86
CA TYR A 253 7.15 0.71 25.27
C TYR A 253 7.57 -0.75 25.40
N ASP A 254 7.19 -1.42 26.49
CA ASP A 254 7.35 -2.85 26.79
C ASP A 254 6.51 -3.20 28.04
N SER A 255 6.29 -4.49 28.31
CA SER A 255 5.65 -5.09 29.51
C SER A 255 6.16 -4.55 30.84
N LYS A 256 7.42 -4.11 30.86
CA LYS A 256 8.08 -3.56 32.05
C LYS A 256 8.17 -2.03 32.03
N ILE A 257 7.87 -1.40 30.88
CA ILE A 257 8.07 0.04 30.66
C ILE A 257 6.75 0.65 30.17
N ASN A 258 5.94 1.04 31.15
CA ASN A 258 4.60 1.58 30.93
C ASN A 258 4.62 3.02 30.39
N SER A 259 5.78 3.69 30.43
CA SER A 259 5.96 5.02 29.90
C SER A 259 7.42 5.34 29.63
N ILE A 260 7.67 6.32 28.77
CA ILE A 260 9.04 6.77 28.51
C ILE A 260 9.72 7.38 29.73
N TYR A 261 8.95 7.83 30.72
CA TYR A 261 9.48 8.35 31.98
C TYR A 261 10.11 7.24 32.81
N HIS A 262 9.50 6.04 32.79
CA HIS A 262 10.09 4.87 33.41
C HIS A 262 11.39 4.45 32.70
N LEU A 263 11.45 4.61 31.37
CA LEU A 263 12.71 4.41 30.64
C LEU A 263 13.79 5.42 31.10
N ARG A 264 13.43 6.67 31.35
CA ARG A 264 14.37 7.70 31.86
C ARG A 264 14.90 7.38 33.26
N THR A 265 14.14 6.67 34.10
CA THR A 265 14.64 6.24 35.41
C THR A 265 15.63 5.08 35.32
N ILE A 266 15.58 4.30 34.23
CA ILE A 266 16.44 3.14 34.01
C ILE A 266 17.69 3.51 33.19
N VAL A 267 17.52 4.36 32.17
CA VAL A 267 18.57 4.73 31.21
C VAL A 267 18.96 6.18 31.42
N ASN A 268 20.25 6.43 31.65
CA ASN A 268 20.77 7.79 31.77
C ASN A 268 20.80 8.49 30.40
N PHE A 269 19.86 9.40 30.15
CA PHE A 269 19.75 10.09 28.87
C PHE A 269 20.94 11.03 28.56
N SER A 270 21.76 11.40 29.55
CA SER A 270 22.96 12.20 29.28
C SER A 270 24.03 11.41 28.54
N THR A 271 24.08 10.07 28.68
CA THR A 271 25.07 9.20 28.03
C THR A 271 24.60 8.62 26.70
N LEU A 272 23.30 8.76 26.38
CA LEU A 272 22.70 8.32 25.13
C LEU A 272 23.26 9.07 23.91
N HIS A 273 23.53 10.37 24.05
CA HIS A 273 24.11 11.15 22.95
C HIS A 273 25.57 10.84 22.67
N THR A 274 26.29 10.24 23.62
CA THR A 274 27.73 9.99 23.52
C THR A 274 28.07 8.55 23.16
N SER A 275 27.13 7.59 23.27
CA SER A 275 27.41 6.17 23.04
C SER A 275 26.30 5.43 22.29
N TRP A 276 26.70 4.61 21.32
CA TRP A 276 25.78 3.72 20.59
C TRP A 276 25.14 2.67 21.50
N ASN A 277 25.86 2.27 22.56
CA ASN A 277 25.38 1.34 23.58
C ASN A 277 24.10 1.81 24.28
N GLY A 278 23.92 3.13 24.46
CA GLY A 278 22.67 3.67 25.05
C GLY A 278 21.45 3.36 24.19
N TYR A 279 21.53 3.55 22.86
CA TYR A 279 20.43 3.22 21.97
C TYR A 279 20.17 1.72 21.90
N HIS A 280 21.22 0.90 21.92
CA HIS A 280 21.09 -0.56 21.98
C HIS A 280 20.40 -1.02 23.26
N GLN A 281 20.73 -0.41 24.41
CA GLN A 281 20.06 -0.68 25.68
C GLN A 281 18.57 -0.34 25.61
N VAL A 282 18.21 0.82 25.04
CA VAL A 282 16.79 1.20 24.85
C VAL A 282 16.09 0.23 23.88
N ALA A 283 16.73 -0.16 22.78
CA ALA A 283 16.17 -1.11 21.82
C ALA A 283 15.92 -2.49 22.44
N ASN A 284 16.79 -2.94 23.35
CA ASN A 284 16.59 -4.21 24.08
C ASN A 284 15.49 -4.13 25.15
N MET A 285 15.22 -2.92 25.67
CA MET A 285 14.23 -2.66 26.72
C MET A 285 12.85 -2.28 26.16
N THR A 286 12.73 -2.06 24.85
CA THR A 286 11.51 -1.57 24.23
C THR A 286 11.14 -2.40 23.00
N THR A 287 9.87 -2.44 22.65
CA THR A 287 9.44 -2.98 21.35
C THR A 287 9.97 -2.09 20.23
N PHE A 288 9.96 -2.58 19.00
CA PHE A 288 10.36 -1.77 17.85
C PHE A 288 9.56 -0.46 17.74
N ASN A 289 8.24 -0.50 17.97
CA ASN A 289 7.39 0.69 18.04
C ASN A 289 7.80 1.61 19.21
N GLY A 290 8.07 1.04 20.38
CA GLY A 290 8.58 1.77 21.55
C GLY A 290 9.90 2.48 21.26
N PHE A 291 10.84 1.81 20.60
CA PHE A 291 12.13 2.38 20.21
C PHE A 291 11.95 3.53 19.21
N VAL A 292 11.11 3.37 18.18
CA VAL A 292 10.82 4.42 17.20
C VAL A 292 10.17 5.64 17.88
N ARG A 293 9.21 5.42 18.79
CA ARG A 293 8.61 6.49 19.60
C ARG A 293 9.66 7.23 20.42
N PHE A 294 10.52 6.48 21.11
CA PHE A 294 11.63 7.03 21.89
C PHE A 294 12.53 7.90 21.01
N TRP A 295 12.92 7.38 19.85
CA TRP A 295 13.81 8.07 18.94
C TRP A 295 13.21 9.38 18.40
N ILE A 296 11.91 9.40 18.10
CA ILE A 296 11.22 10.61 17.65
C ILE A 296 11.04 11.62 18.78
N LEU A 297 10.75 11.16 20.00
CA LEU A 297 10.47 12.01 21.14
C LEU A 297 11.70 12.42 21.95
N GLN A 298 12.90 11.99 21.60
CA GLN A 298 14.12 12.23 22.39
C GLN A 298 14.37 13.70 22.77
N GLU A 299 14.04 14.63 21.88
CA GLU A 299 14.20 16.07 22.12
C GLU A 299 13.19 16.63 23.13
N THR A 300 12.09 15.92 23.39
CA THR A 300 10.99 16.33 24.27
C THR A 300 11.21 15.87 25.71
N PHE A 301 12.15 14.97 25.97
CA PHE A 301 12.39 14.42 27.31
C PHE A 301 13.05 15.37 28.29
N GLN A 302 13.63 16.47 27.80
CA GLN A 302 14.16 17.52 28.67
C GLN A 302 13.04 18.25 29.44
N TYR A 303 11.80 18.15 28.96
CA TYR A 303 10.64 18.79 29.56
C TYR A 303 9.92 17.80 30.50
N ASP A 304 9.30 18.33 31.55
CA ASP A 304 8.43 17.57 32.46
C ASP A 304 7.11 17.23 31.75
N VAL A 305 7.19 16.29 30.80
CA VAL A 305 6.09 15.92 29.91
C VAL A 305 4.90 15.32 30.69
N ASN A 306 5.07 14.92 31.96
CA ASN A 306 3.99 14.42 32.84
C ASN A 306 2.93 15.48 33.12
N LYS A 307 3.27 16.76 33.02
CA LYS A 307 2.32 17.88 33.15
C LYS A 307 1.51 18.10 31.87
N PHE A 308 1.86 17.43 30.77
CA PHE A 308 1.21 17.58 29.49
C PHE A 308 0.34 16.37 29.21
N THR A 309 -0.89 16.64 28.79
CA THR A 309 -1.73 15.60 28.19
C THR A 309 -1.35 15.52 26.72
N GLY A 310 -0.82 14.36 26.31
CA GLY A 310 -0.60 14.08 24.89
C GLY A 310 -1.92 14.08 24.13
N PHE A 311 -1.95 14.77 22.99
CA PHE A 311 -3.06 14.80 22.03
C PHE A 311 -2.79 13.95 20.79
N HIS A 312 -1.51 13.71 20.51
CA HIS A 312 -1.06 12.98 19.33
C HIS A 312 -0.52 11.62 19.74
N SER A 313 -1.10 10.54 19.23
CA SER A 313 -0.53 9.21 19.40
C SER A 313 0.31 8.86 18.19
N PHE A 314 1.42 8.15 18.42
CA PHE A 314 2.14 7.54 17.32
C PHE A 314 1.31 6.39 16.74
N PRO A 315 1.03 6.39 15.42
CA PRO A 315 0.43 5.22 14.80
C PRO A 315 1.36 4.04 15.03
N THR A 316 0.82 3.00 15.67
CA THR A 316 1.51 1.71 15.77
C THR A 316 1.57 1.08 14.40
N VAL A 317 2.54 0.17 14.20
CA VAL A 317 2.41 -0.83 13.14
C VAL A 317 1.11 -1.58 13.39
N GLN A 318 0.18 -1.47 12.45
CA GLN A 318 -1.14 -2.10 12.54
C GLN A 318 -1.27 -3.14 11.43
N SER A 319 -2.20 -4.07 11.59
CA SER A 319 -2.71 -4.83 10.44
C SER A 319 -3.65 -3.93 9.64
N ILE A 320 -3.63 -4.04 8.31
CA ILE A 320 -4.64 -3.43 7.42
C ILE A 320 -6.05 -3.88 7.86
N SER A 321 -6.15 -5.10 8.38
CA SER A 321 -7.43 -5.70 8.78
C SER A 321 -7.98 -5.21 10.12
N SER A 322 -7.30 -4.33 10.86
CA SER A 322 -7.79 -3.96 12.19
C SER A 322 -8.88 -2.89 12.17
N TYR A 323 -9.01 -2.10 11.08
CA TYR A 323 -9.95 -0.97 11.05
C TYR A 323 -10.58 -0.79 9.65
N PRO A 324 -11.83 -1.24 9.45
CA PRO A 324 -12.54 -1.05 8.17
C PRO A 324 -12.79 0.44 7.86
N GLU A 325 -12.69 1.28 8.89
CA GLU A 325 -12.75 2.74 8.81
C GLU A 325 -11.52 3.38 8.15
N LEU A 326 -10.40 2.68 7.98
CA LEU A 326 -9.19 3.19 7.32
C LEU A 326 -9.23 3.06 5.78
N LYS A 327 -10.42 2.81 5.18
CA LYS A 327 -10.61 2.78 3.72
C LYS A 327 -10.23 4.13 3.10
N GLY A 328 -8.98 4.26 2.64
CA GLY A 328 -8.46 5.49 2.04
C GLY A 328 -7.01 5.83 2.39
N PHE A 329 -6.44 5.18 3.40
CA PHE A 329 -5.01 5.26 3.67
C PHE A 329 -4.23 4.41 2.69
N VAL A 330 -3.10 4.95 2.24
CA VAL A 330 -2.06 4.12 1.65
C VAL A 330 -1.27 3.53 2.81
N PHE A 331 -0.88 2.26 2.70
CA PHE A 331 -0.18 1.53 3.74
C PHE A 331 1.27 1.34 3.29
N VAL A 332 2.23 1.80 4.08
CA VAL A 332 3.62 1.38 3.92
C VAL A 332 3.72 -0.02 4.49
N HIS A 333 3.67 -0.97 3.56
CA HIS A 333 3.85 -2.38 3.83
C HIS A 333 5.16 -2.59 4.60
N LEU A 334 5.04 -3.20 5.79
CA LEU A 334 6.18 -3.65 6.58
C LEU A 334 6.47 -5.12 6.27
N ASP A 335 5.46 -5.96 6.51
CA ASP A 335 5.52 -7.39 6.20
C ASP A 335 4.10 -7.99 6.08
N VAL A 336 4.04 -9.23 5.58
CA VAL A 336 2.85 -10.08 5.68
C VAL A 336 3.07 -11.00 6.87
N GLN A 337 2.26 -10.84 7.91
CA GLN A 337 2.25 -11.76 9.03
C GLN A 337 1.37 -12.95 8.67
N ALA A 338 2.03 -14.04 8.25
CA ALA A 338 1.41 -15.34 8.10
C ALA A 338 1.38 -16.07 9.44
N PHE A 339 0.35 -16.90 9.61
CA PHE A 339 0.18 -17.74 10.79
C PHE A 339 0.20 -19.20 10.37
N SER A 340 0.78 -20.01 11.24
CA SER A 340 0.88 -21.45 11.09
C SER A 340 0.20 -22.10 12.28
N TYR A 341 -0.04 -23.41 12.17
CA TYR A 341 -0.69 -24.17 13.22
C TYR A 341 0.11 -25.41 13.56
N ALA A 342 0.13 -25.79 14.83
CA ALA A 342 0.61 -27.08 15.28
C ALA A 342 -0.59 -27.93 15.67
N SER A 343 -0.79 -29.05 14.98
CA SER A 343 -1.82 -30.04 15.34
C SER A 343 -1.26 -31.44 15.17
N CYS A 344 -1.72 -32.36 16.03
CA CYS A 344 -1.47 -33.79 15.91
C CYS A 344 -2.67 -34.53 15.30
N TYR A 345 -3.78 -33.83 15.05
CA TYR A 345 -4.99 -34.42 14.50
C TYR A 345 -4.74 -34.91 13.06
N GLN A 346 -5.10 -36.17 12.80
CA GLN A 346 -4.91 -36.85 11.50
C GLN A 346 -3.47 -36.81 10.95
N VAL A 347 -2.47 -36.62 11.81
CA VAL A 347 -1.08 -36.77 11.43
C VAL A 347 -0.80 -38.25 11.21
N LYS A 348 -0.52 -38.63 9.95
CA LYS A 348 -0.14 -40.00 9.60
C LYS A 348 1.36 -40.04 9.30
N SER A 349 2.04 -41.06 9.82
CA SER A 349 3.38 -41.37 9.35
C SER A 349 3.26 -41.94 7.93
N THR A 350 3.95 -41.32 6.99
CA THR A 350 3.81 -41.60 5.54
C THR A 350 4.47 -42.92 5.10
N HIS A 351 4.76 -43.81 6.04
CA HIS A 351 5.54 -45.04 5.82
C HIS A 351 4.77 -46.22 5.22
N SER A 352 3.57 -46.03 4.67
CA SER A 352 2.84 -47.18 4.10
C SER A 352 3.24 -47.54 2.67
N ASP A 353 3.80 -46.61 1.87
CA ASP A 353 3.91 -46.82 0.42
C ASP A 353 5.37 -46.73 -0.05
N THR A 354 6.13 -47.81 0.16
CA THR A 354 7.52 -47.98 -0.32
C THR A 354 7.72 -47.78 -1.82
N LEU A 355 6.64 -47.78 -2.62
CA LEU A 355 6.67 -47.46 -4.05
C LEU A 355 6.66 -45.96 -4.34
N ASN A 356 6.04 -45.14 -3.50
CA ASN A 356 6.02 -43.69 -3.69
C ASN A 356 7.41 -43.08 -3.47
N SER A 357 8.22 -43.64 -2.56
CA SER A 357 9.59 -43.17 -2.35
C SER A 357 10.51 -43.37 -3.56
N LEU A 358 10.17 -44.28 -4.48
CA LEU A 358 10.89 -44.46 -5.74
C LEU A 358 10.49 -43.45 -6.82
N THR A 359 9.40 -42.71 -6.64
CA THR A 359 8.94 -41.73 -7.65
C THR A 359 8.93 -40.30 -7.13
N SER A 360 8.95 -40.08 -5.81
CA SER A 360 8.98 -38.77 -5.15
C SER A 360 10.16 -37.86 -5.47
N PRO A 361 11.38 -38.34 -5.85
CA PRO A 361 12.49 -37.44 -6.13
C PRO A 361 12.23 -36.43 -7.26
N PHE A 362 11.25 -36.72 -8.12
CA PHE A 362 10.73 -35.79 -9.13
C PHE A 362 9.21 -35.69 -9.01
N ASP A 363 8.66 -34.48 -9.19
CA ASP A 363 7.22 -34.28 -9.20
C ASP A 363 6.57 -34.89 -10.46
N TRP A 364 5.25 -35.07 -10.42
CA TRP A 364 4.53 -35.69 -11.53
C TRP A 364 4.65 -34.90 -12.84
N SER A 365 4.76 -33.57 -12.75
CA SER A 365 5.01 -32.71 -13.91
C SER A 365 6.36 -33.02 -14.53
N THR A 366 7.43 -33.13 -13.73
CA THR A 366 8.76 -33.48 -14.22
C THR A 366 8.77 -34.86 -14.89
N TRP A 367 8.10 -35.86 -14.30
CA TRP A 367 7.96 -37.18 -14.94
C TRP A 367 7.23 -37.12 -16.28
N ILE A 368 6.17 -36.32 -16.38
CA ILE A 368 5.46 -36.08 -17.64
C ILE A 368 6.37 -35.37 -18.65
N TYR A 369 7.09 -34.32 -18.26
CA TYR A 369 8.03 -33.62 -19.15
C TYR A 369 9.18 -34.51 -19.60
N LEU A 370 9.72 -35.34 -18.72
CA LEU A 370 10.73 -36.34 -19.07
C LEU A 370 10.17 -37.36 -20.06
N SER A 371 8.96 -37.85 -19.84
CA SER A 371 8.28 -38.77 -20.75
C SER A 371 8.04 -38.13 -22.13
N ILE A 372 7.56 -36.90 -22.17
CA ILE A 372 7.37 -36.13 -23.42
C ILE A 372 8.70 -35.87 -24.12
N SER A 373 9.75 -35.53 -23.37
CA SER A 373 11.10 -35.28 -23.90
C SER A 373 11.70 -36.56 -24.49
N ILE A 374 11.59 -37.70 -23.79
CA ILE A 374 11.99 -39.03 -24.28
C ILE A 374 11.26 -39.34 -25.58
N LEU A 375 9.93 -39.21 -25.60
CA LEU A 375 9.12 -39.44 -26.80
C LEU A 375 9.52 -38.48 -27.93
N GLY A 376 9.74 -37.21 -27.63
CA GLY A 376 10.18 -36.20 -28.60
C GLY A 376 11.51 -36.55 -29.25
N VAL A 377 12.51 -36.97 -28.47
CA VAL A 377 13.80 -37.42 -29.00
C VAL A 377 13.67 -38.72 -29.78
N ILE A 378 12.82 -39.65 -29.35
CA ILE A 378 12.47 -40.84 -30.14
C ILE A 378 11.88 -40.42 -31.50
N PHE A 379 10.94 -39.49 -31.54
CA PHE A 379 10.36 -38.98 -32.79
C PHE A 379 11.38 -38.26 -33.67
N ILE A 380 12.27 -37.45 -33.10
CA ILE A 380 13.36 -36.78 -33.82
C ILE A 380 14.28 -37.83 -34.44
N LEU A 381 14.71 -38.84 -33.67
CA LEU A 381 15.58 -39.91 -34.16
C LEU A 381 14.90 -40.78 -35.22
N ILE A 382 13.60 -41.08 -35.09
CA ILE A 382 12.82 -41.77 -36.12
C ILE A 382 12.78 -40.94 -37.41
N SER A 383 12.50 -39.65 -37.29
CA SER A 383 12.40 -38.73 -38.43
C SER A 383 13.73 -38.58 -39.17
N LEU A 384 14.84 -38.49 -38.43
CA LEU A 384 16.18 -38.36 -38.98
C LEU A 384 16.70 -39.66 -39.59
N SER A 385 16.30 -40.81 -39.05
CA SER A 385 16.93 -42.08 -39.41
C SER A 385 16.24 -42.89 -40.51
N LYS A 386 14.95 -42.61 -40.81
CA LYS A 386 14.12 -43.36 -41.78
C LYS A 386 14.07 -44.89 -41.55
N LYS A 387 14.56 -45.40 -40.41
CA LYS A 387 14.62 -46.83 -40.06
C LYS A 387 13.64 -47.17 -38.94
N PHE A 388 13.51 -48.47 -38.63
CA PHE A 388 12.55 -49.04 -37.69
C PHE A 388 12.48 -48.29 -36.34
N ILE A 389 11.24 -47.95 -35.94
CA ILE A 389 10.86 -47.26 -34.70
C ILE A 389 11.51 -47.88 -33.46
N CYS A 390 11.58 -49.22 -33.40
CA CYS A 390 12.11 -49.94 -32.26
C CYS A 390 13.59 -49.60 -31.97
N THR A 391 14.42 -49.42 -33.00
CA THR A 391 15.86 -49.19 -32.83
C THR A 391 16.14 -47.82 -32.19
N ALA A 392 15.36 -46.79 -32.54
CA ALA A 392 15.46 -45.47 -31.92
C ALA A 392 14.98 -45.49 -30.47
N ALA A 393 13.87 -46.17 -30.19
CA ALA A 393 13.35 -46.33 -28.83
C ALA A 393 14.34 -47.08 -27.92
N PHE A 394 14.90 -48.21 -28.36
CA PHE A 394 15.90 -48.96 -27.58
C PHE A 394 17.16 -48.16 -27.29
N LEU A 395 17.63 -47.37 -28.26
CA LEU A 395 18.80 -46.50 -28.07
C LEU A 395 18.52 -45.45 -26.99
N VAL A 396 17.39 -44.73 -27.09
CA VAL A 396 17.02 -43.67 -26.13
C VAL A 396 16.79 -44.26 -24.74
N VAL A 397 15.99 -45.32 -24.64
CA VAL A 397 15.65 -45.97 -23.36
C VAL A 397 16.89 -46.53 -22.69
N GLY A 398 17.76 -47.23 -23.42
CA GLY A 398 18.94 -47.78 -22.78
C GLY A 398 20.01 -46.73 -22.46
N ILE A 399 20.07 -45.58 -23.17
CA ILE A 399 20.86 -44.42 -22.69
C ILE A 399 20.29 -43.89 -21.37
N CYS A 400 18.96 -43.78 -21.23
CA CYS A 400 18.32 -43.35 -19.99
C CYS A 400 18.56 -44.33 -18.82
N LEU A 401 18.67 -45.64 -19.12
CA LEU A 401 18.96 -46.69 -18.14
C LEU A 401 20.47 -46.92 -17.91
N GLU A 402 21.34 -46.03 -18.40
CA GLU A 402 22.80 -46.17 -18.33
C GLU A 402 23.33 -47.51 -18.90
N SER A 403 22.57 -48.13 -19.81
CA SER A 403 22.91 -49.40 -20.44
C SER A 403 23.83 -49.20 -21.64
N SER A 404 24.70 -50.17 -21.91
CA SER A 404 25.66 -50.14 -23.02
C SER A 404 25.01 -50.44 -24.38
N VAL A 405 24.25 -49.49 -24.92
CA VAL A 405 23.51 -49.64 -26.20
C VAL A 405 24.28 -49.13 -27.42
N LEU A 406 25.52 -48.66 -27.27
CA LEU A 406 26.28 -48.04 -28.36
C LEU A 406 26.48 -48.96 -29.59
N GLY A 407 26.40 -50.28 -29.42
CA GLY A 407 26.46 -51.25 -30.53
C GLY A 407 25.37 -51.03 -31.59
N LEU A 408 24.18 -50.54 -31.20
CA LEU A 408 23.06 -50.25 -32.12
C LEU A 408 23.31 -48.99 -32.98
N LEU A 409 24.26 -48.14 -32.60
CA LEU A 409 24.63 -46.95 -33.36
C LEU A 409 25.30 -47.32 -34.71
N SER A 410 25.99 -48.46 -34.77
CA SER A 410 26.64 -48.98 -35.98
C SER A 410 25.64 -49.27 -37.13
N ILE A 411 24.36 -49.48 -36.81
CA ILE A 411 23.29 -49.77 -37.76
C ILE A 411 22.83 -48.51 -38.51
N TYR A 412 23.15 -47.31 -37.99
CA TYR A 412 22.76 -46.01 -38.57
C TYR A 412 23.80 -45.44 -39.57
N ASN A 413 24.42 -46.32 -40.37
CA ASN A 413 25.50 -46.00 -41.31
C ASN A 413 25.04 -45.20 -42.58
N SER A 414 24.18 -44.20 -42.40
CA SER A 414 23.70 -43.31 -43.47
C SER A 414 24.61 -42.09 -43.60
N LYS A 415 25.43 -42.04 -44.65
CA LYS A 415 26.45 -41.00 -44.90
C LYS A 415 25.95 -39.54 -44.90
N ARG A 416 24.64 -39.28 -44.98
CA ARG A 416 24.08 -37.93 -45.20
C ARG A 416 23.66 -37.18 -43.94
N TYR A 417 23.41 -37.86 -42.81
CA TYR A 417 22.89 -37.25 -41.57
C TYR A 417 23.72 -37.59 -40.32
N ILE A 418 24.94 -38.13 -40.51
CA ILE A 418 25.83 -38.60 -39.45
C ILE A 418 26.00 -37.54 -38.37
N VAL A 419 26.53 -36.36 -38.72
CA VAL A 419 26.93 -35.36 -37.72
C VAL A 419 25.77 -34.94 -36.82
N GLY A 420 24.58 -34.69 -37.40
CA GLY A 420 23.37 -34.29 -36.64
C GLY A 420 22.84 -35.38 -35.71
N LEU A 421 22.80 -36.63 -36.18
CA LEU A 421 22.37 -37.76 -35.36
C LEU A 421 23.32 -37.97 -34.16
N TYR A 422 24.63 -37.94 -34.41
CA TYR A 422 25.65 -38.10 -33.37
C TYR A 422 25.61 -36.95 -32.36
N THR A 423 25.36 -35.71 -32.79
CA THR A 423 25.22 -34.58 -31.86
C THR A 423 23.97 -34.73 -30.99
N VAL A 424 22.81 -35.08 -31.56
CA VAL A 424 21.59 -35.31 -30.78
C VAL A 424 21.78 -36.43 -29.76
N VAL A 425 22.36 -37.57 -30.17
CA VAL A 425 22.62 -38.70 -29.28
C VAL A 425 23.65 -38.35 -28.21
N ALA A 426 24.72 -37.63 -28.54
CA ALA A 426 25.74 -37.21 -27.58
C ALA A 426 25.17 -36.23 -26.55
N VAL A 427 24.41 -35.22 -26.99
CA VAL A 427 23.73 -34.27 -26.10
C VAL A 427 22.75 -35.01 -25.20
N TRP A 428 21.96 -35.95 -25.75
CA TRP A 428 21.03 -36.76 -24.95
C TRP A 428 21.74 -37.63 -23.91
N ALA A 429 22.83 -38.29 -24.30
CA ALA A 429 23.63 -39.12 -23.40
C ALA A 429 24.23 -38.30 -22.26
N VAL A 430 24.76 -37.11 -22.53
CA VAL A 430 25.28 -36.22 -21.49
C VAL A 430 24.14 -35.71 -20.61
N MET A 431 23.12 -35.08 -21.19
CA MET A 431 22.06 -34.42 -20.41
C MET A 431 21.18 -35.40 -19.63
N VAL A 432 20.76 -36.51 -20.25
CA VAL A 432 19.81 -37.45 -19.64
C VAL A 432 20.52 -38.66 -19.07
N GLY A 433 21.44 -39.26 -19.82
CA GLY A 433 22.16 -40.45 -19.39
C GLY A 433 23.16 -40.21 -18.25
N THR A 434 23.68 -38.99 -18.09
CA THR A 434 24.66 -38.69 -17.02
C THR A 434 24.20 -37.63 -16.04
N LEU A 435 23.70 -36.47 -16.48
CA LEU A 435 23.31 -35.41 -15.55
C LEU A 435 22.01 -35.77 -14.83
N LEU A 436 20.94 -36.09 -15.56
CA LEU A 436 19.63 -36.36 -14.96
C LEU A 436 19.64 -37.59 -14.04
N SER A 437 20.29 -38.69 -14.44
CA SER A 437 20.38 -39.90 -13.61
C SER A 437 21.13 -39.66 -12.31
N ASN A 438 22.22 -38.88 -12.35
CA ASN A 438 22.95 -38.48 -11.14
C ASN A 438 22.12 -37.53 -10.27
N PHE A 439 21.41 -36.57 -10.86
CA PHE A 439 20.46 -35.72 -10.12
C PHE A 439 19.39 -36.56 -9.42
N TYR A 440 18.79 -37.52 -10.12
CA TYR A 440 17.80 -38.43 -9.53
C TYR A 440 18.39 -39.21 -8.35
N LYS A 441 19.58 -39.82 -8.52
CA LYS A 441 20.28 -40.54 -7.45
C LYS A 441 20.53 -39.63 -6.23
N THR A 442 21.01 -38.42 -6.44
CA THR A 442 21.24 -37.43 -5.38
C THR A 442 19.95 -37.05 -4.66
N SER A 443 18.88 -36.74 -5.39
CA SER A 443 17.57 -36.41 -4.81
C SER A 443 16.99 -37.58 -4.03
N PHE A 444 17.05 -38.80 -4.57
CA PHE A 444 16.60 -40.01 -3.90
C PHE A 444 17.38 -40.29 -2.61
N THR A 445 18.72 -40.16 -2.65
CA THR A 445 19.55 -40.30 -1.44
C THR A 445 19.23 -39.23 -0.40
N MET A 446 18.98 -37.99 -0.82
CA MET A 446 18.56 -36.92 0.08
C MET A 446 17.23 -37.26 0.77
N GLU A 447 16.23 -37.75 0.03
CA GLU A 447 14.94 -38.17 0.60
C GLU A 447 15.07 -39.36 1.55
N MET A 448 15.96 -40.32 1.27
CA MET A 448 16.18 -41.49 2.13
C MET A 448 16.94 -41.17 3.42
N ILE A 449 17.74 -40.10 3.44
CA ILE A 449 18.49 -39.65 4.63
C ILE A 449 17.64 -38.70 5.50
N VAL A 450 16.73 -37.94 4.90
CA VAL A 450 15.87 -37.00 5.63
C VAL A 450 14.91 -37.80 6.53
N PRO A 451 14.79 -37.45 7.83
CA PRO A 451 13.91 -38.17 8.75
C PRO A 451 12.47 -38.16 8.27
N THR A 452 11.77 -39.22 8.67
CA THR A 452 10.40 -39.57 8.30
C THR A 452 9.48 -38.36 8.32
N THR A 453 9.10 -37.88 7.13
CA THR A 453 8.20 -36.73 7.02
C THR A 453 6.81 -37.22 7.40
N CYS A 454 6.28 -36.72 8.52
CA CYS A 454 4.87 -36.88 8.83
C CYS A 454 4.10 -35.93 7.90
N THR A 455 3.01 -36.41 7.31
CA THR A 455 2.14 -35.60 6.47
C THR A 455 0.76 -35.50 7.11
N THR A 456 0.10 -34.37 6.88
CA THR A 456 -1.30 -34.16 7.26
C THR A 456 -2.14 -33.96 6.00
N LEU A 457 -3.35 -34.51 6.00
CA LEU A 457 -4.32 -34.30 4.91
C LEU A 457 -5.06 -32.96 5.04
N ILE A 458 -4.82 -32.24 6.14
CA ILE A 458 -5.47 -30.99 6.47
C ILE A 458 -4.88 -29.87 5.62
N LYS A 459 -5.69 -29.30 4.73
CA LYS A 459 -5.30 -28.15 3.89
C LYS A 459 -5.54 -26.82 4.59
N SER A 460 -6.66 -26.69 5.29
CA SER A 460 -6.95 -25.60 6.21
C SER A 460 -7.54 -26.21 7.48
N ILE A 461 -7.16 -25.66 8.62
CA ILE A 461 -7.73 -26.07 9.90
C ILE A 461 -9.19 -25.70 10.01
N MET A 462 -9.59 -24.59 9.36
CA MET A 462 -10.98 -24.13 9.40
C MET A 462 -11.95 -25.07 8.68
N ASP A 463 -11.46 -26.01 7.86
CA ASP A 463 -12.28 -27.02 7.18
C ASP A 463 -12.69 -28.19 8.10
N ILE A 464 -12.12 -28.30 9.31
CA ILE A 464 -12.38 -29.42 10.21
C ILE A 464 -13.52 -29.07 11.15
N ASP A 465 -14.67 -29.70 10.93
CA ASP A 465 -15.83 -29.55 11.80
C ASP A 465 -15.50 -29.92 13.26
N GLY A 466 -15.71 -28.93 14.13
CA GLY A 466 -15.51 -29.04 15.57
C GLY A 466 -14.07 -28.92 16.03
N ILE A 467 -13.14 -28.46 15.18
CA ILE A 467 -11.77 -28.17 15.63
C ILE A 467 -11.76 -27.02 16.64
N GLN A 468 -10.92 -27.13 17.66
CA GLN A 468 -10.65 -26.09 18.63
C GLN A 468 -9.29 -25.49 18.33
N VAL A 469 -9.27 -24.22 17.93
CA VAL A 469 -8.06 -23.46 17.65
C VAL A 469 -7.66 -22.70 18.90
N LEU A 470 -6.59 -23.13 19.55
CA LEU A 470 -5.95 -22.42 20.64
C LEU A 470 -5.07 -21.32 20.06
N MET A 471 -5.38 -20.07 20.34
CA MET A 471 -4.71 -18.91 19.76
C MET A 471 -4.23 -17.98 20.88
N PRO A 472 -2.94 -17.61 20.93
CA PRO A 472 -2.45 -16.65 21.91
C PRO A 472 -3.22 -15.33 21.86
N VAL A 473 -3.61 -14.80 23.02
CA VAL A 473 -4.43 -13.57 23.12
C VAL A 473 -3.83 -12.39 22.36
N ASN A 474 -2.49 -12.31 22.35
CA ASN A 474 -1.74 -11.20 21.75
C ASN A 474 -1.30 -11.49 20.31
N LEU A 475 -1.84 -12.54 19.67
CA LEU A 475 -1.38 -12.98 18.35
C LEU A 475 -1.85 -12.04 17.23
N LEU A 476 -3.14 -11.69 17.26
CA LEU A 476 -3.80 -10.84 16.25
C LEU A 476 -3.58 -9.35 16.53
N ASP A 477 -3.55 -8.97 17.81
CA ASP A 477 -3.30 -7.59 18.22
C ASP A 477 -1.83 -7.39 18.59
N LYS A 478 -1.01 -7.13 17.57
CA LYS A 478 0.37 -6.65 17.77
C LYS A 478 0.45 -5.16 18.04
N ASN A 479 -0.67 -4.45 18.20
CA ASN A 479 -0.56 -3.17 18.88
C ASN A 479 0.09 -3.44 20.23
N ASP A 480 0.94 -2.54 20.71
CA ASP A 480 1.63 -2.70 21.99
C ASP A 480 0.66 -2.74 23.21
N LEU A 481 -0.62 -3.10 23.03
CA LEU A 481 -1.62 -3.32 24.07
C LEU A 481 -1.30 -4.50 25.01
N GLN A 482 -0.15 -5.16 24.85
CA GLN A 482 0.34 -6.20 25.77
C GLN A 482 0.48 -5.73 27.24
N VAL A 483 0.28 -4.45 27.58
CA VAL A 483 0.84 -3.86 28.83
C VAL A 483 -0.10 -2.91 29.54
N THR A 484 -1.36 -3.27 29.61
CA THR A 484 -2.13 -2.92 30.79
C THR A 484 -2.46 -4.20 31.49
N ASN A 485 -2.41 -4.19 32.84
CA ASN A 485 -3.05 -5.17 33.70
C ASN A 485 -4.57 -5.12 33.50
N PHE A 486 -5.02 -5.26 32.25
CA PHE A 486 -6.39 -5.51 31.93
C PHE A 486 -6.72 -6.85 32.57
N GLU A 487 -7.81 -6.83 33.33
CA GLU A 487 -8.44 -8.04 33.83
C GLU A 487 -8.56 -9.03 32.65
N ASP A 488 -8.35 -10.32 32.91
CA ASP A 488 -8.37 -11.37 31.88
C ASP A 488 -9.64 -11.28 31.02
N GLU A 489 -10.74 -10.85 31.62
CA GLU A 489 -12.00 -10.53 30.95
C GLU A 489 -11.82 -9.53 29.81
N MET A 490 -11.19 -8.38 30.04
CA MET A 490 -11.03 -7.34 29.01
C MET A 490 -10.10 -7.78 27.88
N ARG A 491 -9.06 -8.57 28.20
CA ARG A 491 -8.18 -9.19 27.20
C ARG A 491 -8.94 -10.18 26.32
N TYR A 492 -9.76 -11.04 26.92
CA TYR A 492 -10.64 -11.96 26.21
C TYR A 492 -11.63 -11.22 25.29
N ARG A 493 -12.21 -10.12 25.78
CA ARG A 493 -13.12 -9.27 25.00
C ARG A 493 -12.45 -8.63 23.78
N MET A 494 -11.24 -8.08 23.95
CA MET A 494 -10.47 -7.49 22.84
C MET A 494 -10.14 -8.54 21.78
N PHE A 495 -9.64 -9.69 22.22
CA PHE A 495 -9.33 -10.81 21.34
C PHE A 495 -10.53 -11.26 20.48
N GLN A 496 -11.70 -11.44 21.11
CA GLN A 496 -12.92 -11.83 20.38
C GLN A 496 -13.42 -10.71 19.46
N ASN A 497 -13.25 -9.45 19.83
CA ASN A 497 -13.56 -8.32 18.95
C ASN A 497 -12.64 -8.31 17.72
N ASP A 498 -11.36 -8.63 17.87
CA ASP A 498 -10.43 -8.69 16.73
C ASP A 498 -10.82 -9.81 15.76
N ILE A 499 -11.18 -10.99 16.27
CA ILE A 499 -11.73 -12.07 15.45
C ILE A 499 -13.01 -11.63 14.74
N LEU A 500 -13.90 -10.93 15.44
CA LEU A 500 -15.16 -10.43 14.87
C LEU A 500 -14.91 -9.43 13.75
N GLN A 501 -14.04 -8.43 13.97
CA GLN A 501 -13.69 -7.41 12.99
C GLN A 501 -13.04 -8.02 11.76
N HIS A 502 -12.08 -8.94 11.97
CA HIS A 502 -11.40 -9.64 10.88
C HIS A 502 -12.39 -10.49 10.06
N SER A 503 -13.29 -11.20 10.74
CA SER A 503 -14.35 -11.98 10.08
C SER A 503 -15.30 -11.08 9.28
N MET A 504 -15.70 -9.93 9.81
CA MET A 504 -16.58 -8.97 9.11
C MET A 504 -15.93 -8.45 7.83
N GLN A 505 -14.62 -8.22 7.84
CA GLN A 505 -13.91 -7.76 6.65
C GLN A 505 -13.82 -8.81 5.56
N LEU A 506 -13.68 -10.09 5.93
CA LEU A 506 -13.77 -11.19 4.97
C LEU A 506 -15.15 -11.23 4.29
N LEU A 507 -16.23 -10.94 5.03
CA LEU A 507 -17.58 -10.83 4.43
C LEU A 507 -17.73 -9.64 3.48
N ASP A 508 -17.09 -8.52 3.79
CA ASP A 508 -17.06 -7.32 2.94
C ASP A 508 -16.29 -7.54 1.63
N THR A 509 -15.38 -8.52 1.62
CA THR A 509 -14.51 -8.81 0.48
C THR A 509 -15.30 -9.56 -0.59
N LYS A 510 -15.85 -8.82 -1.56
CA LYS A 510 -16.54 -9.41 -2.72
C LYS A 510 -15.51 -10.06 -3.65
N GLY A 511 -15.44 -11.39 -3.68
CA GLY A 511 -14.59 -12.12 -4.62
C GLY A 511 -15.18 -13.47 -5.02
N GLY A 512 -15.14 -13.81 -6.30
CA GLY A 512 -15.62 -15.09 -6.85
C GLY A 512 -14.60 -16.23 -6.75
N TYR A 513 -13.73 -16.23 -5.73
CA TYR A 513 -12.71 -17.25 -5.55
C TYR A 513 -13.22 -18.35 -4.59
N LYS A 514 -13.18 -19.61 -5.03
CA LYS A 514 -13.70 -20.75 -4.25
C LYS A 514 -13.07 -20.91 -2.86
N LEU A 515 -11.78 -20.61 -2.70
CA LEU A 515 -11.10 -20.63 -1.39
C LEU A 515 -11.64 -19.52 -0.47
N LEU A 516 -11.93 -18.36 -1.03
CA LEU A 516 -12.52 -17.23 -0.30
C LEU A 516 -13.95 -17.57 0.16
N ASP A 517 -14.71 -18.34 -0.61
CA ASP A 517 -16.05 -18.79 -0.21
C ASP A 517 -16.02 -19.62 1.09
N ALA A 518 -15.06 -20.55 1.21
CA ALA A 518 -14.88 -21.33 2.43
C ALA A 518 -14.56 -20.43 3.64
N TYR A 519 -13.69 -19.44 3.46
CA TYR A 519 -13.39 -18.45 4.50
C TYR A 519 -14.58 -17.55 4.82
N ILE A 520 -15.39 -17.18 3.83
CA ILE A 520 -16.62 -16.40 4.04
C ILE A 520 -17.61 -17.20 4.91
N GLU A 521 -17.80 -18.49 4.64
CA GLU A 521 -18.67 -19.34 5.47
C GLU A 521 -18.14 -19.48 6.90
N THR A 522 -16.84 -19.71 7.06
CA THR A 522 -16.19 -19.73 8.38
C THR A 522 -16.34 -18.39 9.10
N ALA A 523 -16.16 -17.27 8.41
CA ALA A 523 -16.35 -15.93 8.96
C ALA A 523 -17.81 -15.70 9.40
N LYS A 524 -18.81 -16.10 8.59
CA LYS A 524 -20.23 -16.04 8.97
C LYS A 524 -20.51 -16.86 10.22
N TYR A 525 -19.95 -18.07 10.30
CA TYR A 525 -20.08 -18.94 11.47
C TYR A 525 -19.51 -18.28 12.73
N LEU A 526 -18.28 -17.76 12.66
CA LEU A 526 -17.63 -17.05 13.77
C LEU A 526 -18.42 -15.80 14.19
N ILE A 527 -18.85 -14.98 13.24
CA ILE A 527 -19.68 -13.78 13.52
C ILE A 527 -20.96 -14.18 14.23
N ASN A 528 -21.69 -15.18 13.75
CA ASN A 528 -22.94 -15.62 14.37
C ASN A 528 -22.72 -16.13 15.79
N ARG A 529 -21.64 -16.90 16.02
CA ARG A 529 -21.29 -17.40 17.36
C ARG A 529 -20.92 -16.27 18.32
N ILE A 530 -20.04 -15.37 17.90
CA ILE A 530 -19.60 -14.22 18.72
C ILE A 530 -20.78 -13.28 18.99
N ARG A 531 -21.65 -13.02 17.99
CA ARG A 531 -22.86 -12.20 18.17
C ARG A 531 -23.81 -12.79 19.22
N VAL A 532 -24.04 -14.11 19.20
CA VAL A 532 -24.89 -14.78 20.19
C VAL A 532 -24.29 -14.67 21.59
N GLN A 533 -22.98 -14.89 21.73
CA GLN A 533 -22.27 -14.77 23.01
C GLN A 533 -22.37 -13.36 23.60
N TYR A 534 -22.43 -12.34 22.76
CA TYR A 534 -22.50 -10.93 23.15
C TYR A 534 -23.87 -10.29 23.06
N ASN A 535 -24.89 -11.06 22.70
CA ASN A 535 -26.26 -10.60 22.54
C ASN A 535 -26.37 -9.40 21.57
N ILE A 536 -25.58 -9.42 20.49
CA ILE A 536 -25.58 -8.39 19.44
C ILE A 536 -26.74 -8.70 18.49
N SER A 537 -27.71 -7.78 18.39
CA SER A 537 -28.84 -7.91 17.46
C SER A 537 -28.37 -7.99 16.00
N ARG A 538 -29.13 -8.66 15.14
CA ARG A 538 -28.88 -8.73 13.70
C ARG A 538 -28.88 -7.36 13.02
N ASP A 539 -29.63 -6.40 13.56
CA ASP A 539 -29.87 -5.12 12.90
C ASP A 539 -28.71 -4.12 12.98
N GLU A 540 -27.53 -4.52 13.49
CA GLU A 540 -26.30 -3.70 13.68
C GLU A 540 -26.47 -2.44 14.53
N ILE A 541 -27.69 -2.03 14.81
CA ILE A 541 -28.04 -1.02 15.78
C ILE A 541 -27.78 -1.65 17.15
N LEU A 542 -26.69 -1.20 17.77
CA LEU A 542 -26.35 -1.39 19.18
C LEU A 542 -27.51 -0.86 20.04
N ASN A 543 -28.58 -1.64 20.15
CA ASN A 543 -29.60 -1.46 21.17
C ASN A 543 -28.84 -1.63 22.49
N GLY A 544 -28.55 -0.53 23.18
CA GLY A 544 -27.63 -0.43 24.34
C GLY A 544 -28.00 -1.24 25.59
N LYS A 545 -28.76 -2.32 25.42
CA LYS A 545 -29.03 -3.38 26.40
C LYS A 545 -28.08 -4.58 26.27
N GLY A 546 -27.24 -4.63 25.23
CA GLY A 546 -26.19 -5.64 25.13
C GLY A 546 -25.12 -5.44 26.21
N THR A 547 -24.62 -6.54 26.78
CA THR A 547 -23.51 -6.60 27.76
C THR A 547 -22.18 -6.03 27.25
N PHE A 548 -22.13 -5.64 25.98
CA PHE A 548 -20.97 -5.17 25.23
C PHE A 548 -21.12 -3.76 24.67
N THR A 549 -21.85 -2.89 25.37
CA THR A 549 -21.83 -1.47 25.01
C THR A 549 -20.47 -0.89 25.43
N TRP A 550 -19.57 -0.59 24.49
CA TRP A 550 -18.21 -0.06 24.70
C TRP A 550 -18.13 1.12 25.69
N LEU A 551 -19.23 1.85 25.84
CA LEU A 551 -19.39 3.00 26.74
C LEU A 551 -19.51 2.66 28.24
N TYR A 552 -19.77 1.40 28.63
CA TYR A 552 -20.01 1.02 30.03
C TYR A 552 -18.90 0.15 30.63
N LEU A 553 -17.66 0.65 30.61
CA LEU A 553 -16.49 0.07 31.30
C LEU A 553 -16.57 0.13 32.85
N GLY A 554 -17.69 0.56 33.45
CA GLY A 554 -17.74 0.98 34.86
C GLY A 554 -18.32 -0.03 35.88
N LYS A 555 -18.97 -1.11 35.46
CA LYS A 555 -19.52 -2.13 36.39
C LYS A 555 -19.39 -3.53 35.78
N SER A 556 -18.32 -4.24 36.12
CA SER A 556 -18.15 -5.66 35.80
C SER A 556 -19.22 -6.46 36.52
N THR A 557 -20.16 -7.02 35.78
CA THR A 557 -20.85 -8.25 36.20
C THR A 557 -19.88 -9.38 35.91
N ARG A 558 -19.39 -10.09 36.94
CA ARG A 558 -18.40 -11.18 36.83
C ARG A 558 -18.68 -12.06 35.61
N PHE A 559 -17.80 -11.99 34.62
CA PHE A 559 -17.86 -12.87 33.46
C PHE A 559 -17.51 -14.30 33.89
N ASN A 560 -18.44 -15.24 33.71
CA ASN A 560 -18.23 -16.62 34.10
C ASN A 560 -17.53 -17.38 32.97
N HIS A 561 -16.20 -17.52 33.05
CA HIS A 561 -15.37 -18.17 32.04
C HIS A 561 -15.83 -19.60 31.70
N SER A 562 -16.36 -20.35 32.67
CA SER A 562 -16.74 -21.76 32.47
C SER A 562 -17.89 -21.93 31.48
N THR A 563 -18.87 -21.03 31.47
CA THR A 563 -20.01 -21.09 30.54
C THR A 563 -19.67 -20.66 29.12
N SER A 564 -18.52 -20.00 28.94
CA SER A 564 -18.10 -19.37 27.70
C SER A 564 -17.20 -20.26 26.85
N ASN A 565 -16.39 -21.11 27.48
CA ASN A 565 -15.35 -21.87 26.78
C ASN A 565 -15.91 -23.04 25.94
N ASP A 566 -17.06 -23.61 26.31
CA ASP A 566 -17.59 -24.81 25.66
C ASP A 566 -18.10 -24.63 24.22
N LYS A 567 -18.11 -23.41 23.66
CA LYS A 567 -18.83 -23.14 22.39
C LYS A 567 -18.08 -22.37 21.31
N CYS A 568 -16.95 -21.74 21.59
CA CYS A 568 -16.20 -21.00 20.57
C CYS A 568 -15.08 -21.87 19.99
N THR A 569 -15.08 -22.03 18.66
CA THR A 569 -14.04 -22.76 17.90
C THR A 569 -12.65 -22.18 18.15
N ILE A 570 -12.53 -20.86 18.32
CA ILE A 570 -11.25 -20.22 18.61
C ILE A 570 -11.23 -19.83 20.08
N GLN A 571 -10.28 -20.39 20.82
CA GLN A 571 -10.09 -20.12 22.23
C GLN A 571 -8.79 -19.34 22.46
N PRO A 572 -8.85 -18.21 23.18
CA PRO A 572 -7.67 -17.49 23.59
C PRO A 572 -6.89 -18.30 24.62
N ILE A 573 -5.57 -18.36 24.45
CA ILE A 573 -4.65 -18.95 25.42
C ILE A 573 -3.61 -17.95 25.89
N SER A 574 -3.10 -18.17 27.10
CA SER A 574 -1.90 -17.50 27.63
C SER A 574 -0.76 -18.51 27.63
N TYR A 575 0.44 -18.11 27.19
CA TYR A 575 1.61 -19.01 27.24
C TYR A 575 1.98 -19.45 28.67
N ASN A 576 1.56 -18.70 29.68
CA ASN A 576 1.81 -19.04 31.08
C ASN A 576 0.79 -20.04 31.64
N ASP A 577 -0.22 -20.43 30.87
CA ASP A 577 -1.27 -21.33 31.32
C ASP A 577 -0.84 -22.79 31.12
N THR A 578 -0.73 -23.54 32.22
CA THR A 578 -0.38 -24.97 32.19
C THR A 578 -1.45 -25.83 31.55
N SER A 579 -2.69 -25.34 31.48
CA SER A 579 -3.80 -26.04 30.81
C SER A 579 -3.56 -26.20 29.30
N LEU A 580 -2.70 -25.37 28.70
CA LEU A 580 -2.30 -25.48 27.29
C LEU A 580 -1.66 -26.83 27.00
N LEU A 581 -0.71 -27.26 27.84
CA LEU A 581 0.00 -28.52 27.66
C LEU A 581 -0.94 -29.72 27.83
N ASN A 582 -1.82 -29.66 28.83
CA ASN A 582 -2.81 -30.71 29.07
C ASN A 582 -3.81 -30.85 27.91
N SER A 583 -4.22 -29.71 27.32
CA SER A 583 -5.14 -29.70 26.18
C SER A 583 -4.48 -30.24 24.92
N LEU A 584 -3.22 -29.88 24.67
CA LEU A 584 -2.49 -30.40 23.52
C LEU A 584 -2.21 -31.90 23.67
N SER A 585 -1.75 -32.35 24.84
CA SER A 585 -1.37 -33.76 25.08
C SER A 585 -2.51 -34.76 24.83
N ALA A 586 -3.78 -34.34 24.96
CA ALA A 586 -4.93 -35.21 24.66
C ALA A 586 -5.01 -35.59 23.16
N CYS A 587 -4.39 -34.80 22.29
CA CYS A 587 -4.39 -34.98 20.84
C CYS A 587 -5.78 -35.11 20.21
N ASP A 588 -6.76 -34.40 20.78
CA ASP A 588 -8.10 -34.29 20.22
C ASP A 588 -8.09 -33.41 18.95
N LYS A 589 -9.27 -33.00 18.48
CA LYS A 589 -9.44 -32.00 17.41
C LYS A 589 -9.00 -30.61 17.89
N ILE A 590 -7.73 -30.45 18.22
CA ILE A 590 -7.14 -29.23 18.78
C ILE A 590 -5.96 -28.81 17.88
N ALA A 591 -5.85 -27.51 17.63
CA ALA A 591 -4.72 -26.92 16.92
C ALA A 591 -4.22 -25.69 17.67
N LEU A 592 -2.91 -25.58 17.88
CA LEU A 592 -2.26 -24.38 18.39
C LEU A 592 -1.89 -23.47 17.22
N MET A 593 -2.45 -22.27 17.14
CA MET A 593 -2.11 -21.28 16.13
C MET A 593 -1.08 -20.29 16.66
N ASP A 594 -0.02 -20.02 15.89
CA ASP A 594 1.01 -19.03 16.24
C ASP A 594 1.72 -18.52 14.98
N THR A 595 2.71 -17.65 15.15
CA THR A 595 3.68 -17.29 14.10
C THR A 595 4.55 -18.48 13.73
N LYS A 596 4.99 -18.53 12.46
CA LYS A 596 5.86 -19.58 11.92
C LYS A 596 7.13 -19.77 12.75
N GLU A 597 7.74 -18.66 13.18
CA GLU A 597 8.98 -18.68 13.97
C GLU A 597 8.75 -19.19 15.39
N ASN A 598 7.61 -18.87 16.01
CA ASN A 598 7.28 -19.37 17.34
C ASN A 598 6.93 -20.86 17.31
N LEU A 599 6.15 -21.31 16.33
CA LEU A 599 5.87 -22.74 16.18
C LEU A 599 7.14 -23.53 15.91
N ALA A 600 8.03 -23.06 15.03
CA ALA A 600 9.31 -23.74 14.79
C ALA A 600 10.15 -23.91 16.08
N LYS A 601 10.04 -22.99 17.04
CA LYS A 601 10.70 -23.09 18.35
C LYS A 601 9.96 -24.01 19.31
N ILE A 602 8.63 -24.04 19.30
CA ILE A 602 7.80 -24.82 20.23
C ILE A 602 7.65 -26.27 19.78
N LEU A 603 7.65 -26.53 18.47
CA LEU A 603 7.38 -27.84 17.87
C LEU A 603 8.34 -28.95 18.35
N PRO A 604 9.66 -28.73 18.52
CA PRO A 604 10.55 -29.73 19.10
C PRO A 604 10.12 -30.17 20.50
N PHE A 605 9.67 -29.23 21.34
CA PHE A 605 9.19 -29.51 22.69
C PHE A 605 7.85 -30.25 22.68
N LEU A 606 6.93 -29.87 21.78
CA LEU A 606 5.66 -30.59 21.63
C LEU A 606 5.88 -32.03 21.15
N ASN A 607 6.88 -32.27 20.30
CA ASN A 607 7.23 -33.58 19.76
C ASN A 607 8.08 -34.46 20.68
N ASP A 608 8.58 -33.88 21.78
CA ASP A 608 9.31 -34.56 22.86
C ASP A 608 8.37 -34.85 24.04
N ASN A 609 7.30 -35.60 23.76
CA ASN A 609 6.31 -36.01 24.76
C ASN A 609 6.41 -37.53 25.01
N PRO A 610 6.08 -38.00 26.24
CA PRO A 610 6.18 -39.42 26.61
C PRO A 610 5.28 -40.32 25.76
N ASP A 611 4.16 -39.80 25.26
CA ASP A 611 3.19 -40.52 24.44
C ASP A 611 3.59 -40.65 22.96
N LYS A 612 4.76 -40.09 22.59
CA LYS A 612 5.31 -40.08 21.21
C LYS A 612 4.34 -39.48 20.17
N ILE A 613 3.41 -38.63 20.60
CA ILE A 613 2.47 -37.93 19.72
C ILE A 613 3.27 -36.98 18.82
N LYS A 614 3.01 -37.01 17.51
CA LYS A 614 3.67 -36.13 16.56
C LYS A 614 2.75 -34.98 16.18
N TYR A 615 3.18 -33.77 16.50
CA TYR A 615 2.62 -32.53 16.02
C TYR A 615 3.31 -32.15 14.73
N LEU A 616 2.50 -31.76 13.77
CA LEU A 616 2.96 -31.16 12.52
C LEU A 616 2.63 -29.70 12.50
N GLN A 617 3.58 -28.94 11.98
CA GLN A 617 3.33 -27.58 11.54
C GLN A 617 2.57 -27.62 10.21
N ILE A 618 1.39 -27.00 10.21
CA ILE A 618 0.55 -26.77 9.04
C ILE A 618 0.79 -25.32 8.64
N ASP A 619 1.44 -25.15 7.50
CA ASP A 619 1.85 -23.84 7.01
C ASP A 619 0.67 -23.08 6.35
N ASP A 620 0.72 -21.76 6.51
CA ASP A 620 0.04 -20.75 5.69
C ASP A 620 -1.49 -20.86 5.55
N ASP A 621 -2.25 -20.83 6.65
CA ASP A 621 -3.67 -20.52 6.54
C ASP A 621 -3.86 -19.02 6.31
N SER A 622 -4.35 -18.69 5.12
CA SER A 622 -4.62 -17.31 4.76
C SER A 622 -5.81 -16.69 5.51
N PHE A 623 -6.62 -17.46 6.24
CA PHE A 623 -7.77 -16.94 6.98
C PHE A 623 -7.38 -15.80 7.93
N PHE A 624 -6.33 -15.94 8.72
CA PHE A 624 -5.86 -14.90 9.65
C PHE A 624 -4.70 -14.07 9.12
N THR A 625 -4.22 -14.34 7.90
CA THR A 625 -3.03 -13.65 7.37
C THR A 625 -3.28 -12.15 7.32
N ALA A 626 -2.37 -11.40 7.94
CA ALA A 626 -2.51 -9.96 8.17
C ALA A 626 -1.36 -9.23 7.50
N THR A 627 -1.69 -8.29 6.61
CA THR A 627 -0.67 -7.37 6.08
C THR A 627 -0.42 -6.28 7.11
N ARG A 628 0.83 -6.13 7.57
CA ARG A 628 1.21 -5.12 8.55
C ARG A 628 2.00 -3.98 7.91
N GLY A 629 1.98 -2.84 8.58
CA GLY A 629 2.56 -1.62 8.04
C GLY A 629 2.14 -0.36 8.78
N TRP A 630 2.65 0.78 8.32
CA TRP A 630 2.22 2.08 8.78
C TRP A 630 1.26 2.70 7.77
N PRO A 631 0.17 3.32 8.21
CA PRO A 631 -0.59 4.19 7.33
C PRO A 631 0.30 5.37 6.90
N SER A 632 0.64 5.47 5.61
CA SER A 632 1.49 6.53 5.06
C SER A 632 1.17 6.82 3.60
N TYR A 633 1.38 8.07 3.19
CA TYR A 633 1.01 8.57 1.88
C TYR A 633 2.09 8.26 0.83
N VAL A 634 1.84 7.31 -0.08
CA VAL A 634 2.60 7.17 -1.34
C VAL A 634 1.97 8.07 -2.39
N HIS A 635 2.80 8.76 -3.18
CA HIS A 635 2.28 9.58 -4.28
C HIS A 635 1.60 8.70 -5.33
N ARG A 636 0.34 9.01 -5.65
CA ARG A 636 -0.48 8.24 -6.60
C ARG A 636 0.16 8.10 -7.98
N TYR A 637 0.98 9.04 -8.43
CA TYR A 637 1.67 8.92 -9.73
C TYR A 637 2.59 7.69 -9.80
N PHE A 638 3.20 7.31 -8.67
CA PHE A 638 4.09 6.15 -8.60
C PHE A 638 3.28 4.86 -8.78
N VAL A 639 2.11 4.78 -8.14
CA VAL A 639 1.16 3.67 -8.28
C VAL A 639 0.58 3.59 -9.70
N THR A 640 0.17 4.73 -10.28
CA THR A 640 -0.38 4.74 -11.65
C THR A 640 0.68 4.36 -12.68
N LEU A 641 1.93 4.80 -12.51
CA LEU A 641 3.02 4.44 -13.41
C LEU A 641 3.39 2.95 -13.28
N GLY A 642 3.41 2.42 -12.06
CA GLY A 642 3.57 0.98 -11.83
C GLY A 642 2.47 0.15 -12.49
N ALA A 643 1.22 0.61 -12.42
CA ALA A 643 0.09 -0.05 -13.09
C ALA A 643 0.21 0.00 -14.62
N ILE A 644 0.64 1.13 -15.20
CA ILE A 644 0.90 1.25 -16.64
C ILE A 644 2.00 0.26 -17.07
N ILE A 645 3.14 0.25 -16.38
CA ILE A 645 4.26 -0.67 -16.68
C ILE A 645 3.82 -2.14 -16.58
N ALA A 646 3.08 -2.50 -15.52
CA ALA A 646 2.54 -3.85 -15.36
C ALA A 646 1.56 -4.22 -16.48
N SER A 647 0.76 -3.26 -16.96
CA SER A 647 -0.14 -3.49 -18.10
C SER A 647 0.64 -3.71 -19.41
N THR A 648 1.69 -2.92 -19.67
CA THR A 648 2.58 -3.07 -20.83
C THR A 648 3.25 -4.45 -20.85
N PHE A 649 3.65 -4.99 -19.70
CA PHE A 649 4.22 -6.35 -19.58
C PHE A 649 3.28 -7.46 -20.03
N ILE A 650 1.97 -7.23 -20.02
CA ILE A 650 0.98 -8.21 -20.45
C ILE A 650 0.58 -7.93 -21.90
N PHE A 651 0.20 -6.69 -22.21
CA PHE A 651 -0.39 -6.37 -23.50
C PHE A 651 0.59 -6.45 -24.66
N VAL A 652 1.83 -5.98 -24.50
CA VAL A 652 2.81 -5.97 -25.60
C VAL A 652 3.25 -7.40 -25.97
N PRO A 653 3.61 -8.29 -25.04
CA PRO A 653 3.92 -9.68 -25.38
C PRO A 653 2.71 -10.44 -25.92
N CYS A 654 1.50 -10.21 -25.39
CA CYS A 654 0.27 -10.80 -25.97
C CYS A 654 0.07 -10.36 -27.42
N ALA A 655 0.25 -9.06 -27.72
CA ALA A 655 0.13 -8.55 -29.09
C ALA A 655 1.20 -9.16 -30.01
N ALA A 656 2.46 -9.23 -29.57
CA ALA A 656 3.55 -9.87 -30.31
C ALA A 656 3.28 -11.37 -30.59
N SER A 657 2.78 -12.09 -29.58
CA SER A 657 2.40 -13.49 -29.69
C SER A 657 1.28 -13.71 -30.72
N LEU A 658 0.22 -12.89 -30.65
CA LEU A 658 -0.89 -12.94 -31.60
C LEU A 658 -0.43 -12.61 -33.02
N MET A 659 0.43 -11.60 -33.19
CA MET A 659 1.00 -11.26 -34.50
C MET A 659 1.83 -12.43 -35.06
N SER A 660 2.66 -13.06 -34.23
CA SER A 660 3.48 -14.21 -34.64
C SER A 660 2.65 -15.44 -35.00
N PHE A 661 1.51 -15.62 -34.33
CA PHE A 661 0.58 -16.70 -34.62
C PHE A 661 -0.14 -16.50 -35.96
N PHE A 662 -0.64 -15.29 -36.23
CA PHE A 662 -1.40 -15.01 -37.45
C PHE A 662 -0.52 -14.70 -38.66
N GLN A 663 0.63 -14.07 -38.46
CA GLN A 663 1.52 -13.56 -39.51
C GLN A 663 2.99 -13.75 -39.10
N PRO A 664 3.50 -14.99 -39.03
CA PRO A 664 4.85 -15.30 -38.51
C PRO A 664 5.99 -14.69 -39.34
N CYS A 665 5.71 -14.29 -40.58
CA CYS A 665 6.68 -13.69 -41.49
C CYS A 665 6.76 -12.15 -41.41
N MET A 666 5.99 -11.53 -40.52
CA MET A 666 5.89 -10.08 -40.46
C MET A 666 6.70 -9.51 -39.29
N PRO A 667 7.57 -8.50 -39.52
CA PRO A 667 8.32 -7.85 -38.43
C PRO A 667 7.36 -7.15 -37.44
N PRO A 668 7.73 -6.99 -36.15
CA PRO A 668 9.07 -7.07 -35.55
C PRO A 668 9.45 -8.42 -34.92
N VAL A 669 8.73 -9.48 -35.27
CA VAL A 669 8.87 -10.83 -34.71
C VAL A 669 10.32 -11.33 -34.83
N LEU A 670 11.02 -11.52 -33.70
CA LEU A 670 12.40 -12.05 -33.63
C LEU A 670 12.56 -13.34 -34.42
N THR A 671 11.52 -14.18 -34.40
CA THR A 671 11.52 -15.45 -35.11
C THR A 671 11.44 -15.31 -36.63
N SER A 672 10.87 -14.22 -37.16
CA SER A 672 10.90 -13.92 -38.60
C SER A 672 12.30 -13.59 -39.10
N ILE A 673 13.17 -13.07 -38.22
CA ILE A 673 14.56 -12.71 -38.55
C ILE A 673 15.48 -13.92 -38.37
N MET A 674 15.26 -14.73 -37.33
CA MET A 674 16.19 -15.80 -36.94
C MET A 674 15.83 -17.19 -37.47
N ILE A 675 14.55 -17.51 -37.63
CA ILE A 675 14.09 -18.89 -37.81
C ILE A 675 13.49 -19.12 -39.20
N LEU A 676 12.75 -18.14 -39.73
CA LEU A 676 11.98 -18.31 -40.96
C LEU A 676 12.62 -17.58 -42.14
N ASN A 677 12.89 -18.30 -43.22
CA ASN A 677 13.20 -17.69 -44.53
C ASN A 677 11.91 -17.26 -45.22
N CYS A 678 11.39 -16.10 -44.83
CA CYS A 678 10.17 -15.54 -45.41
C CYS A 678 10.48 -14.73 -46.68
N GLU A 679 10.10 -15.25 -47.85
CA GLU A 679 10.25 -14.52 -49.13
C GLU A 679 9.24 -13.36 -49.30
N LYS A 680 8.02 -13.50 -48.76
CA LYS A 680 6.94 -12.51 -48.88
C LYS A 680 6.14 -12.41 -47.58
N TRP A 681 5.82 -11.18 -47.17
CA TRP A 681 5.07 -10.92 -45.93
C TRP A 681 3.62 -11.43 -45.96
N SER A 682 3.01 -11.49 -47.14
CA SER A 682 1.58 -11.84 -47.29
C SER A 682 1.33 -13.32 -47.53
N ARG A 683 2.37 -14.12 -47.82
CA ARG A 683 2.21 -15.58 -47.86
C ARG A 683 2.48 -16.07 -46.46
N ASP A 684 1.46 -16.70 -45.87
CA ASP A 684 1.72 -17.80 -44.99
C ASP A 684 2.66 -18.73 -45.75
N ALA A 685 3.94 -18.72 -45.39
CA ALA A 685 4.77 -19.89 -45.67
C ALA A 685 3.97 -21.08 -45.15
N ASP A 686 4.00 -22.23 -45.84
CA ASP A 686 3.27 -23.47 -45.50
C ASP A 686 3.76 -24.05 -44.15
N ILE A 687 3.65 -23.24 -43.11
CA ILE A 687 4.09 -23.42 -41.74
C ILE A 687 2.88 -24.01 -41.05
N GLY A 688 3.04 -25.26 -40.58
CA GLY A 688 2.01 -25.94 -39.84
C GLY A 688 1.55 -25.13 -38.62
N LEU A 689 0.27 -25.29 -38.25
CA LEU A 689 -0.34 -24.65 -37.08
C LEU A 689 0.50 -24.81 -35.80
N ALA A 690 1.11 -25.98 -35.61
CA ALA A 690 1.97 -26.28 -34.47
C ALA A 690 3.20 -25.38 -34.40
N THR A 691 3.84 -25.11 -35.54
CA THR A 691 4.97 -24.20 -35.62
C THR A 691 4.51 -22.76 -35.36
N LYS A 692 3.36 -22.32 -35.91
CA LYS A 692 2.78 -20.99 -35.61
C LYS A 692 2.51 -20.81 -34.11
N LEU A 693 1.95 -21.82 -33.46
CA LEU A 693 1.72 -21.81 -32.01
C LEU A 693 3.03 -21.73 -31.22
N PHE A 694 4.03 -22.53 -31.59
CA PHE A 694 5.34 -22.50 -30.94
C PHE A 694 6.01 -21.13 -31.06
N LEU A 695 5.99 -20.53 -32.25
CA LEU A 695 6.52 -19.19 -32.49
C LEU A 695 5.78 -18.14 -31.65
N GLY A 696 4.45 -18.21 -31.58
CA GLY A 696 3.64 -17.34 -30.73
C GLY A 696 4.00 -17.44 -29.24
N ILE A 697 4.19 -18.65 -28.71
CA ILE A 697 4.58 -18.88 -27.31
C ILE A 697 6.00 -18.36 -27.05
N TYR A 698 6.93 -18.65 -27.96
CA TYR A 698 8.30 -18.18 -27.86
C TYR A 698 8.38 -16.64 -27.84
N GLU A 699 7.63 -15.97 -28.71
CA GLU A 699 7.59 -14.50 -28.79
C GLU A 699 6.93 -13.87 -27.56
N PHE A 700 5.89 -14.51 -27.01
CA PHE A 700 5.32 -14.10 -25.73
C PHE A 700 6.37 -14.14 -24.62
N TYR A 701 7.08 -15.26 -24.50
CA TYR A 701 8.11 -15.45 -23.48
C TYR A 701 9.26 -14.46 -23.65
N ALA A 702 9.79 -14.32 -24.86
CA ALA A 702 10.86 -13.38 -25.17
C ALA A 702 10.43 -11.94 -24.88
N GLY A 703 9.21 -11.55 -25.27
CA GLY A 703 8.63 -10.24 -24.97
C GLY A 703 8.54 -9.96 -23.47
N ILE A 704 8.08 -10.93 -22.67
CA ILE A 704 8.03 -10.79 -21.20
C ILE A 704 9.44 -10.62 -20.61
N VAL A 705 10.43 -11.39 -21.07
CA VAL A 705 11.80 -11.29 -20.53
C VAL A 705 12.43 -9.93 -20.88
N ILE A 706 12.29 -9.48 -22.13
CA ILE A 706 12.85 -8.20 -22.60
C ILE A 706 12.17 -7.04 -21.86
N LEU A 707 10.83 -7.00 -21.85
CA LEU A 707 10.11 -5.91 -21.18
C LEU A 707 10.30 -5.99 -19.67
N GLY A 708 10.26 -7.18 -19.07
CA GLY A 708 10.45 -7.37 -17.64
C GLY A 708 11.81 -6.85 -17.17
N THR A 709 12.89 -7.19 -17.88
CA THR A 709 14.24 -6.68 -17.54
C THR A 709 14.34 -5.16 -17.67
N VAL A 710 13.87 -4.58 -18.78
CA VAL A 710 13.89 -3.12 -19.00
C VAL A 710 12.99 -2.39 -18.01
N GLY A 711 11.75 -2.84 -17.85
CA GLY A 711 10.75 -2.18 -17.02
C GLY A 711 11.03 -2.32 -15.52
N ILE A 712 11.53 -3.47 -15.05
CA ILE A 712 12.00 -3.62 -13.65
C ILE A 712 13.24 -2.73 -13.43
N GLY A 713 14.18 -2.71 -14.39
CA GLY A 713 15.35 -1.82 -14.33
C GLY A 713 14.93 -0.35 -14.20
N VAL A 714 14.06 0.14 -15.08
CA VAL A 714 13.56 1.53 -15.03
C VAL A 714 12.73 1.78 -13.75
N TYR A 715 11.85 0.87 -13.34
CA TYR A 715 11.00 1.11 -12.18
C TYR A 715 11.76 1.05 -10.85
N VAL A 716 12.51 -0.03 -10.63
CA VAL A 716 13.21 -0.27 -9.37
C VAL A 716 14.53 0.49 -9.31
N ALA A 717 15.33 0.48 -10.37
CA ALA A 717 16.65 1.12 -10.31
C ALA A 717 16.62 2.61 -10.60
N LEU A 718 15.69 3.13 -11.44
CA LEU A 718 15.61 4.57 -11.76
C LEU A 718 14.58 5.33 -10.91
N LEU A 719 13.32 4.87 -10.91
CA LEU A 719 12.21 5.64 -10.33
C LEU A 719 12.13 5.55 -8.81
N TYR A 720 12.38 4.38 -8.22
CA TYR A 720 12.31 4.22 -6.77
C TYR A 720 13.33 5.11 -6.00
N PRO A 721 14.62 5.18 -6.38
CA PRO A 721 15.56 6.11 -5.73
C PRO A 721 15.15 7.58 -5.88
N VAL A 722 14.52 7.97 -7.00
CA VAL A 722 13.98 9.32 -7.21
C VAL A 722 12.88 9.63 -6.18
N GLU A 723 11.98 8.69 -5.92
CA GLU A 723 10.94 8.85 -4.91
C GLU A 723 11.53 8.98 -3.50
N VAL A 724 12.51 8.14 -3.16
CA VAL A 724 13.23 8.24 -1.88
C VAL A 724 13.92 9.59 -1.72
N LYS A 725 14.59 10.09 -2.77
CA LYS A 725 15.19 11.45 -2.79
C LYS A 725 14.12 12.53 -2.54
N LEU A 726 12.95 12.43 -3.15
CA LEU A 726 11.85 13.37 -2.95
C LEU A 726 11.31 13.34 -1.52
N LEU A 727 11.12 12.16 -0.94
CA LEU A 727 10.67 12.00 0.44
C LEU A 727 11.67 12.63 1.43
N ILE A 728 12.97 12.40 1.22
CA ILE A 728 14.02 13.02 2.04
C ILE A 728 14.02 14.56 1.87
N LEU A 729 13.89 15.06 0.64
CA LEU A 729 13.80 16.50 0.38
C LEU A 729 12.59 17.15 1.03
N VAL A 730 11.40 16.55 0.90
CA VAL A 730 10.17 17.01 1.56
C VAL A 730 10.35 17.04 3.08
N TYR A 731 10.99 16.00 3.63
CA TYR A 731 11.27 15.91 5.06
C TYR A 731 12.20 17.05 5.53
N ILE A 732 13.32 17.28 4.84
CA ILE A 732 14.29 18.34 5.18
C ILE A 732 13.64 19.71 5.00
N GLU A 733 12.94 19.93 3.89
CA GLU A 733 12.24 21.17 3.60
C GLU A 733 11.23 21.52 4.70
N ARG A 734 10.38 20.56 5.09
CA ARG A 734 9.39 20.76 6.16
C ARG A 734 10.04 21.12 7.49
N LYS A 735 11.18 20.51 7.83
CA LYS A 735 11.90 20.77 9.09
C LYS A 735 12.68 22.08 9.08
N GLU A 736 13.34 22.40 7.97
CA GLU A 736 14.19 23.59 7.88
C GLU A 736 13.36 24.84 7.55
N MET A 737 12.37 24.80 6.66
CA MET A 737 11.51 25.95 6.35
C MET A 737 10.57 26.36 7.50
N GLY A 738 10.66 25.72 8.67
CA GLY A 738 10.01 26.18 9.90
C GLY A 738 10.42 27.61 10.29
N ILE A 739 9.53 28.36 10.93
CA ILE A 739 9.67 29.82 11.13
C ILE A 739 10.76 30.17 12.16
N LYS A 740 11.10 29.25 13.06
CA LYS A 740 12.21 29.44 14.01
C LYS A 740 13.47 28.71 13.55
N PRO A 741 14.63 29.38 13.44
CA PRO A 741 15.89 28.71 13.16
C PRO A 741 16.15 27.69 14.28
N PRO A 742 16.26 26.39 13.95
CA PRO A 742 16.65 25.41 14.96
C PRO A 742 18.05 25.79 15.46
N THR A 743 18.24 25.81 16.78
CA THR A 743 19.54 26.06 17.40
C THR A 743 20.54 24.93 17.10
N ASN A 744 20.07 23.79 16.59
CA ASN A 744 20.89 22.66 16.21
C ASN A 744 20.55 22.21 14.77
N SER A 745 21.48 22.37 13.85
CA SER A 745 21.27 22.11 12.41
C SER A 745 21.44 20.63 12.03
N TYR A 746 21.06 19.70 12.91
CA TYR A 746 21.26 18.28 12.69
C TYR A 746 20.58 17.85 11.38
N HIS A 747 19.40 18.37 11.02
CA HIS A 747 18.73 17.96 9.79
C HIS A 747 19.50 18.27 8.50
N LEU A 748 20.47 19.19 8.50
CA LEU A 748 21.31 19.46 7.34
C LEU A 748 22.26 18.30 6.99
N TYR A 749 22.65 17.43 7.94
CA TYR A 749 23.42 16.23 7.59
C TYR A 749 22.62 15.29 6.67
N LYS A 750 21.28 15.28 6.78
CA LYS A 750 20.43 14.47 5.90
C LYS A 750 20.52 14.92 4.45
N TYR A 751 20.86 16.19 4.20
CA TYR A 751 21.15 16.66 2.85
C TYR A 751 22.44 16.02 2.29
N ARG A 752 23.44 15.69 3.14
CA ARG A 752 24.58 14.86 2.71
C ARG A 752 24.18 13.43 2.40
N VAL A 753 23.29 12.85 3.20
CA VAL A 753 22.73 11.51 2.89
C VAL A 753 22.01 11.55 1.53
N LEU A 754 21.24 12.59 1.26
CA LEU A 754 20.61 12.80 -0.06
C LEU A 754 21.65 12.89 -1.19
N GLN A 755 22.78 13.58 -0.98
CA GLN A 755 23.88 13.64 -1.95
C GLN A 755 24.54 12.28 -2.17
N LEU A 756 24.74 11.50 -1.11
CA LEU A 756 25.27 10.14 -1.20
C LEU A 756 24.33 9.25 -2.01
N ILE A 757 23.03 9.24 -1.68
CA ILE A 757 22.00 8.52 -2.46
C ILE A 757 21.99 9.01 -3.90
N SER A 758 22.22 10.30 -4.13
CA SER A 758 22.31 10.84 -5.50
C SER A 758 23.53 10.33 -6.25
N SER A 759 24.68 10.29 -5.60
CA SER A 759 25.91 9.76 -6.19
C SER A 759 25.80 8.26 -6.47
N TYR A 760 25.20 7.48 -5.56
CA TYR A 760 24.95 6.06 -5.79
C TYR A 760 23.99 5.86 -6.96
N HIS A 761 22.90 6.64 -7.01
CA HIS A 761 21.94 6.55 -8.10
C HIS A 761 22.56 6.94 -9.45
N ASP A 762 23.38 7.99 -9.50
CA ASP A 762 24.14 8.37 -10.70
C ASP A 762 25.13 7.26 -11.09
N ASN A 763 25.82 6.65 -10.13
CA ASN A 763 26.77 5.57 -10.39
C ASN A 763 26.09 4.31 -10.96
N THR A 764 24.92 3.93 -10.45
CA THR A 764 24.13 2.80 -10.98
C THR A 764 23.69 3.04 -12.43
N TRP A 765 23.46 4.31 -12.78
CA TRP A 765 23.00 4.76 -14.08
C TRP A 765 24.10 5.48 -14.89
N CYS A 766 25.36 5.21 -14.57
CA CYS A 766 26.49 5.72 -15.34
C CYS A 766 26.44 5.26 -16.80
N GLN A 767 27.24 5.89 -17.64
CA GLN A 767 27.39 5.45 -19.02
C GLN A 767 27.79 3.96 -19.08
N PRO A 768 27.15 3.17 -19.96
CA PRO A 768 26.25 3.60 -21.03
C PRO A 768 24.74 3.50 -20.72
N SER A 769 24.34 3.16 -19.50
CA SER A 769 22.96 2.79 -19.16
C SER A 769 21.92 3.86 -19.48
N VAL A 770 22.14 5.12 -19.06
CA VAL A 770 21.18 6.21 -19.33
C VAL A 770 21.06 6.53 -20.82
N PRO A 771 22.15 6.76 -21.57
CA PRO A 771 22.06 6.98 -23.02
C PRO A 771 21.39 5.83 -23.78
N ILE A 772 21.68 4.57 -23.43
CA ILE A 772 21.04 3.40 -24.06
C ILE A 772 19.54 3.41 -23.78
N THR A 773 19.13 3.63 -22.53
CA THR A 773 17.70 3.62 -22.17
C THR A 773 16.96 4.79 -22.81
N ILE A 774 17.47 6.02 -22.71
CA ILE A 774 16.84 7.20 -23.34
C ILE A 774 16.81 7.07 -24.86
N GLY A 775 17.95 6.70 -25.47
CA GLY A 775 18.08 6.54 -26.91
C GLY A 775 17.20 5.42 -27.44
N GLY A 776 17.09 4.31 -26.71
CA GLY A 776 16.20 3.19 -27.04
C GLY A 776 14.73 3.60 -27.01
N ILE A 777 14.30 4.34 -25.98
CA ILE A 777 12.93 4.87 -25.90
C ILE A 777 12.65 5.85 -27.05
N ALA A 778 13.59 6.76 -27.33
CA ALA A 778 13.45 7.74 -28.41
C ALA A 778 13.40 7.08 -29.80
N ALA A 779 14.24 6.06 -30.04
CA ALA A 779 14.23 5.29 -31.27
C ALA A 779 12.92 4.50 -31.43
N ALA A 780 12.45 3.83 -30.37
CA ALA A 780 11.19 3.10 -30.38
C ALA A 780 10.00 4.03 -30.68
N GLU A 781 9.94 5.21 -30.05
CA GLU A 781 8.93 6.24 -30.31
C GLU A 781 8.97 6.70 -31.77
N THR A 782 10.16 7.08 -32.26
CA THR A 782 10.35 7.59 -33.62
C THR A 782 9.95 6.56 -34.68
N VAL A 783 10.41 5.31 -34.54
CA VAL A 783 10.08 4.22 -35.47
C VAL A 783 8.58 3.92 -35.45
N SER A 784 7.96 3.92 -34.27
CA SER A 784 6.53 3.65 -34.13
C SER A 784 5.69 4.73 -34.81
N LEU A 785 6.01 6.00 -34.60
CA LEU A 785 5.36 7.11 -35.28
C LEU A 785 5.58 7.06 -36.80
N TYR A 786 6.80 6.73 -37.24
CA TYR A 786 7.12 6.62 -38.67
C TYR A 786 6.26 5.54 -39.36
N VAL A 787 6.15 4.37 -38.73
CA VAL A 787 5.31 3.27 -39.25
C VAL A 787 3.84 3.66 -39.30
N LEU A 788 3.33 4.30 -38.23
CA LEU A 788 1.94 4.77 -38.18
C LEU A 788 1.62 5.79 -39.28
N VAL A 789 2.54 6.72 -39.57
CA VAL A 789 2.32 7.75 -40.59
C VAL A 789 2.42 7.16 -42.00
N THR A 790 3.52 6.47 -42.31
CA THR A 790 3.82 6.03 -43.68
C THR A 790 3.01 4.83 -44.14
N SER A 791 2.63 3.96 -43.21
CA SER A 791 2.21 2.60 -43.55
C SER A 791 0.80 2.25 -43.07
N HIS A 792 0.00 3.24 -42.67
CA HIS A 792 -1.41 3.03 -42.24
C HIS A 792 -2.29 2.35 -43.29
N GLY A 793 -2.00 2.53 -44.58
CA GLY A 793 -2.73 1.87 -45.68
C GLY A 793 -2.13 0.53 -46.13
N ARG A 794 -0.93 0.18 -45.67
CA ARG A 794 -0.19 -1.03 -46.12
C ARG A 794 -0.20 -2.14 -45.09
N PHE A 795 -0.24 -1.80 -43.80
CA PHE A 795 -0.17 -2.78 -42.74
C PHE A 795 -1.56 -3.22 -42.24
N PRO A 796 -1.69 -4.49 -41.81
CA PRO A 796 -2.85 -4.97 -41.09
C PRO A 796 -3.13 -4.13 -39.85
N VAL A 797 -4.42 -3.97 -39.52
CA VAL A 797 -4.89 -3.18 -38.37
C VAL A 797 -4.22 -3.61 -37.06
N LEU A 798 -3.93 -4.90 -36.88
CA LEU A 798 -3.27 -5.42 -35.68
C LEU A 798 -1.86 -4.83 -35.48
N ILE A 799 -1.12 -4.60 -36.56
CA ILE A 799 0.25 -4.09 -36.50
C ILE A 799 0.24 -2.58 -36.26
N LEU A 800 -0.69 -1.87 -36.90
CA LEU A 800 -0.92 -0.47 -36.60
C LEU A 800 -1.32 -0.28 -35.14
N LEU A 801 -2.16 -1.16 -34.59
CA LEU A 801 -2.52 -1.12 -33.17
C LEU A 801 -1.31 -1.38 -32.27
N PHE A 802 -0.44 -2.32 -32.62
CA PHE A 802 0.80 -2.57 -31.88
C PHE A 802 1.70 -1.33 -31.85
N PHE A 803 1.99 -0.73 -33.00
CA PHE A 803 2.82 0.49 -33.06
C PHE A 803 2.16 1.68 -32.38
N LEU A 804 0.82 1.77 -32.39
CA LEU A 804 0.08 2.78 -31.63
C LEU A 804 0.29 2.61 -30.12
N ILE A 805 0.24 1.37 -29.62
CA ILE A 805 0.51 1.08 -28.20
C ILE A 805 1.95 1.48 -27.86
N VAL A 806 2.93 1.09 -28.69
CA VAL A 806 4.35 1.43 -28.45
C VAL A 806 4.58 2.95 -28.49
N ALA A 807 3.96 3.68 -29.42
CA ALA A 807 4.05 5.13 -29.49
C ALA A 807 3.38 5.82 -28.29
N LEU A 808 2.24 5.33 -27.83
CA LEU A 808 1.60 5.88 -26.62
C LEU A 808 2.44 5.62 -25.37
N ASP A 809 3.01 4.42 -25.24
CA ASP A 809 3.90 4.06 -24.14
C ASP A 809 5.19 4.89 -24.18
N GLY A 810 5.82 5.06 -25.34
CA GLY A 810 7.01 5.89 -25.52
C GLY A 810 6.75 7.34 -25.14
N PHE A 811 5.67 7.95 -25.65
CA PHE A 811 5.22 9.28 -25.27
C PHE A 811 5.00 9.43 -23.75
N LEU A 812 4.26 8.49 -23.13
CA LEU A 812 3.97 8.51 -21.70
C LEU A 812 5.23 8.36 -20.86
N VAL A 813 6.14 7.47 -21.25
CA VAL A 813 7.43 7.26 -20.58
C VAL A 813 8.28 8.51 -20.67
N ILE A 814 8.46 9.10 -21.85
CA ILE A 814 9.24 10.34 -22.05
C ILE A 814 8.68 11.46 -21.18
N HIS A 815 7.38 11.71 -21.21
CA HIS A 815 6.81 12.82 -20.45
C HIS A 815 6.72 12.57 -18.95
N SER A 816 6.40 11.35 -18.53
CA SER A 816 6.19 11.05 -17.11
C SER A 816 7.50 10.78 -16.39
N VAL A 817 8.34 9.88 -16.92
CA VAL A 817 9.60 9.47 -16.27
C VAL A 817 10.56 10.65 -16.22
N CYS A 818 10.80 11.35 -17.33
CA CYS A 818 11.72 12.49 -17.31
C CYS A 818 11.25 13.60 -16.35
N LYS A 819 9.94 13.90 -16.29
CA LYS A 819 9.41 14.88 -15.33
C LYS A 819 9.59 14.43 -13.88
N ILE A 820 9.35 13.15 -13.58
CA ILE A 820 9.53 12.60 -12.22
C ILE A 820 11.01 12.66 -11.81
N VAL A 821 11.92 12.20 -12.69
CA VAL A 821 13.37 12.20 -12.47
C VAL A 821 13.93 13.62 -12.29
N ALA A 822 13.32 14.63 -12.93
CA ALA A 822 13.71 16.03 -12.77
C ALA A 822 13.22 16.70 -11.45
N LYS A 823 12.21 16.14 -10.77
CA LYS A 823 11.65 16.75 -9.55
C LYS A 823 12.66 16.90 -8.40
N PRO A 824 13.49 15.90 -8.05
CA PRO A 824 14.52 16.05 -7.02
C PRO A 824 15.44 17.24 -7.28
N TYR A 825 15.86 17.42 -8.54
CA TYR A 825 16.72 18.52 -8.92
C TYR A 825 16.05 19.86 -8.67
N ALA A 826 14.87 20.10 -9.27
CA ALA A 826 14.14 21.36 -9.11
C ALA A 826 13.85 21.68 -7.64
N LYS A 827 13.44 20.67 -6.87
CA LYS A 827 13.12 20.82 -5.45
C LYS A 827 14.37 21.10 -4.61
N SER A 828 15.49 20.44 -4.91
CA SER A 828 16.76 20.67 -4.22
C SER A 828 17.36 22.06 -4.53
N CYS A 829 17.19 22.58 -5.75
CA CYS A 829 17.59 23.94 -6.11
C CYS A 829 16.81 24.97 -5.30
N ASN A 830 15.48 24.87 -5.30
CA ASN A 830 14.60 25.76 -4.51
C ASN A 830 14.97 25.72 -3.03
N PHE A 831 15.25 24.52 -2.50
CA PHE A 831 15.67 24.35 -1.11
C PHE A 831 17.03 25.02 -0.82
N ILE A 832 18.05 24.80 -1.66
CA ILE A 832 19.37 25.43 -1.49
C ILE A 832 19.26 26.95 -1.59
N GLU A 833 18.50 27.47 -2.55
CA GLU A 833 18.29 28.90 -2.74
C GLU A 833 17.61 29.54 -1.53
N PHE A 834 16.51 28.92 -1.06
CA PHE A 834 15.85 29.31 0.18
C PHE A 834 16.84 29.35 1.36
N MET A 835 17.68 28.33 1.51
CA MET A 835 18.66 28.28 2.61
C MET A 835 19.79 29.30 2.46
N LYS A 836 20.12 29.73 1.23
CA LYS A 836 21.10 30.79 0.96
C LYS A 836 20.55 32.18 1.28
N THR A 837 19.29 32.46 0.96
CA THR A 837 18.63 33.74 1.22
C THR A 837 18.25 33.89 2.69
N ARG A 838 17.97 32.79 3.37
CA ARG A 838 17.65 32.78 4.80
C ARG A 838 18.82 33.29 5.65
N ASN A 839 18.51 34.12 6.65
CA ASN A 839 19.46 34.60 7.65
C ASN A 839 19.89 33.45 8.60
N SER A 840 20.77 32.60 8.11
CA SER A 840 21.34 31.45 8.81
C SER A 840 22.75 31.76 9.32
N SER A 841 23.25 30.93 10.26
CA SER A 841 24.61 31.07 10.78
C SER A 841 25.64 31.00 9.63
N LYS A 842 26.79 31.66 9.80
CA LYS A 842 27.88 31.63 8.80
C LYS A 842 28.22 30.19 8.40
N TRP A 843 28.27 29.27 9.37
CA TRP A 843 28.53 27.86 9.13
C TRP A 843 27.46 27.20 8.25
N VAL A 844 26.16 27.40 8.51
CA VAL A 844 25.08 26.86 7.67
C VAL A 844 25.18 27.40 6.25
N ARG A 845 25.47 28.69 6.09
CA ARG A 845 25.65 29.31 4.77
C ARG A 845 26.83 28.70 4.02
N TYR A 846 27.96 28.46 4.69
CA TYR A 846 29.10 27.76 4.09
C TYR A 846 28.78 26.31 3.75
N PHE A 847 28.12 25.58 4.65
CA PHE A 847 27.68 24.22 4.43
C PHE A 847 26.74 24.12 3.21
N MET A 848 25.73 24.99 3.12
CA MET A 848 24.79 25.01 2.00
C MET A 848 25.44 25.47 0.69
N ARG A 849 26.44 26.36 0.73
CA ARG A 849 27.27 26.69 -0.44
C ARG A 849 28.08 25.50 -0.93
N SER A 850 28.54 24.64 -0.01
CA SER A 850 29.25 23.40 -0.37
C SER A 850 28.32 22.30 -0.88
N CYS A 851 27.01 22.44 -0.70
CA CYS A 851 26.04 21.44 -1.12
C CYS A 851 25.66 21.63 -2.59
N ARG A 852 25.86 20.58 -3.40
CA ARG A 852 25.35 20.51 -4.77
C ARG A 852 23.86 20.10 -4.75
N PRO A 853 23.05 20.61 -5.69
CA PRO A 853 21.69 20.11 -5.94
C PRO A 853 21.71 18.61 -6.24
N SER A 854 20.62 17.92 -5.87
CA SER A 854 20.41 16.50 -6.20
C SER A 854 19.99 16.39 -7.67
N LYS A 855 20.98 16.44 -8.56
CA LYS A 855 20.78 16.18 -9.99
C LYS A 855 20.86 14.68 -10.28
N PHE A 856 20.27 14.27 -11.39
CA PHE A 856 20.47 12.95 -11.97
C PHE A 856 21.11 13.14 -13.35
N SER A 857 22.32 12.61 -13.51
CA SER A 857 23.16 12.84 -14.70
C SER A 857 22.68 12.03 -15.91
N MET A 858 22.79 12.59 -17.12
CA MET A 858 22.61 11.82 -18.37
C MET A 858 23.89 11.13 -18.84
N GLY A 859 25.01 11.38 -18.15
CA GLY A 859 26.32 10.80 -18.46
C GLY A 859 27.20 11.65 -19.39
N ASP A 860 26.62 12.59 -20.13
CA ASP A 860 27.30 13.53 -21.04
C ASP A 860 27.64 14.89 -20.37
N GLY A 861 27.51 14.97 -19.05
CA GLY A 861 27.62 16.21 -18.28
C GLY A 861 26.31 17.00 -18.17
N THR A 862 25.28 16.65 -18.94
CA THR A 862 23.92 17.19 -18.77
C THR A 862 23.13 16.41 -17.72
N PHE A 863 21.95 16.91 -17.35
CA PHE A 863 21.12 16.32 -16.30
C PHE A 863 19.64 16.51 -16.62
N PHE A 864 18.78 15.71 -15.99
CA PHE A 864 17.33 15.82 -16.18
C PHE A 864 16.77 17.07 -15.48
N ASP A 865 16.11 17.92 -16.27
CA ASP A 865 15.44 19.13 -15.85
C ASP A 865 13.96 19.16 -16.31
N ARG A 866 13.26 20.27 -16.06
CA ARG A 866 11.84 20.39 -16.43
C ARG A 866 11.60 20.37 -17.95
N LEU A 867 12.59 20.75 -18.75
CA LEU A 867 12.47 20.87 -20.21
C LEU A 867 12.93 19.61 -20.95
N THR A 868 13.71 18.76 -20.31
CA THR A 868 14.27 17.52 -20.85
C THR A 868 13.21 16.68 -21.58
N SER A 869 12.02 16.50 -21.00
CA SER A 869 10.96 15.70 -21.64
C SER A 869 10.53 16.27 -23.00
N PHE A 870 10.48 17.60 -23.13
CA PHE A 870 10.10 18.26 -24.38
C PHE A 870 11.24 18.22 -25.39
N VAL A 871 12.48 18.47 -24.94
CA VAL A 871 13.67 18.38 -25.80
C VAL A 871 13.83 16.98 -26.38
N LEU A 872 13.62 15.94 -25.55
CA LEU A 872 13.72 14.56 -25.99
C LEU A 872 12.62 14.21 -27.00
N TRP A 873 11.37 14.60 -26.73
CA TRP A 873 10.27 14.35 -27.65
C TRP A 873 10.43 15.15 -28.96
N GLN A 874 10.89 16.40 -28.89
CA GLN A 874 11.23 17.19 -30.07
C GLN A 874 12.28 16.49 -30.94
N LYS A 875 13.34 15.92 -30.34
CA LYS A 875 14.32 15.10 -31.08
C LYS A 875 13.69 13.89 -31.77
N CYS A 876 12.67 13.26 -31.16
CA CYS A 876 11.94 12.17 -31.79
C CYS A 876 11.15 12.66 -33.01
N ILE A 877 10.49 13.81 -32.91
CA ILE A 877 9.77 14.45 -34.02
C ILE A 877 10.72 14.90 -35.13
N ASP A 878 11.85 15.51 -34.81
CA ASP A 878 12.86 15.91 -35.80
C ASP A 878 13.44 14.69 -36.54
N SER A 879 13.67 13.59 -35.81
CA SER A 879 14.12 12.32 -36.39
C SER A 879 13.03 11.70 -37.28
N LEU A 880 11.76 11.77 -36.86
CA LEU A 880 10.62 11.33 -37.66
C LEU A 880 10.51 12.13 -38.96
N ILE A 881 10.61 13.46 -38.89
CA ILE A 881 10.60 14.33 -40.07
C ILE A 881 11.76 13.96 -41.00
N THR A 882 12.96 13.74 -40.46
CA THR A 882 14.12 13.30 -41.24
C THR A 882 13.84 11.97 -41.95
N LEU A 883 13.28 10.98 -41.25
CA LEU A 883 12.90 9.70 -41.85
C LEU A 883 11.79 9.82 -42.91
N LEU A 884 10.89 10.80 -42.80
CA LEU A 884 9.85 11.05 -43.79
C LEU A 884 10.37 11.79 -45.04
N LEU A 885 11.48 12.52 -44.92
CA LEU A 885 12.12 13.24 -46.02
C LEU A 885 13.14 12.39 -46.80
N MET A 886 13.67 11.34 -46.18
CA MET A 886 14.50 10.32 -46.82
C MET A 886 13.64 9.31 -47.57
#